data_AF-F0ZF93-F1
#
_entry.id   AF-F0ZF93-F1
#
_cell.length_a   1.000
_cell.length_b   1.000
_cell.length_c   1.000
_cell.angle_alpha   90.00
_cell.angle_beta   90.00
_cell.angle_gamma   90.00
#
_symmetry.space_group_name_H-M   'P 1'
#
loop_
_entity.id
_entity.type
_entity.pdbx_description
1 polymer ?
#
loop_
_entity_poly.entity_id
_entity_poly.type
_entity_poly.pdbx_seq_one_letter_code
_entity_poly.pdbx_strand_id
1 'polypeptide(L)'
;MSNNQQYDTKCLNHPYQDIISICSNCPNNIPVCIDCITEDHNGHSLKKLNDISFRNQIQHDFKNQTIPKLNNYLENNKKILDESNNHFKEIQDYHTKNFDKAFNIFKELKYIIGAKENDIKLLLMTKLNQNTEINNIIKTTIENNNNIINNAIKYNNDVNNNYNNDVNNNNINNEFIELLKHNHQCNSLLSNINNNNLPEYNDTKLITKQDNLYSIKDLTNSYIEVLDTPLDLKTLKFYNLEFTIYEEGCDISHLEIRNLAIGPIGCLPKTIPATVTDLYLRDGFNQPLNFIPPTVECLYLKNIKYQLTPDSIPATVTDLYLRDGFDQPLNFIPPTVKYLFLDNIKYQLTPDSIPATVTDLYLLNGFNQPLNFIPPTVECLYLKNIKYQLSPNSIPATVTHLYLEKGFNQPLNFIPPTVKNLYLENIKYQLTPDSIPAIVTYLFLLDDFDQPLDFIPPTVKHLYLQNIKYQLTPDSIPATVIYLHLENGFNQPLNFIPPTVKSLYLDSIKYQLTPDSIPATVTYLYLLDDFNQPLNFIPPTVKYLYLKNIKYQLTPDSIPATIIDLYLLDGFNQPLNFIPTTVQYLYLQNIKYQLTPDSIPATVTYLNLLDGFDQSLNFIPHTIKYLYLQNIKYQLTPNSIPATVTNLILEDGFNQPLSFIPPTVKYLYLNNIKYQLTSNSIPATVIDLYLQNGFNQSPNFIPHTIKYLHLQNIKYQLTPDSIPATVTHLYLQDGFDQPLNFIPPTVKYLYLKNIKYQLSPNSIPATVTHLFLLDGFDQPLDFIPPTVKWLYLYKIKYQLIPGSIPNHLTNLMFNHGYSQRFTKGIIPDSITSIHMGDVVYPLEHDSISNPGQKISYLTKSNHLKIK
;
A
#
# COMPACT_ATOMS: atom_id res chain seq x y z
N MET A 1 47.12 -21.79 -71.79
CA MET A 1 46.95 -20.50 -72.49
C MET A 1 47.63 -19.44 -71.64
N SER A 2 48.51 -18.66 -72.25
CA SER A 2 49.56 -17.86 -71.62
C SER A 2 49.00 -16.75 -70.72
N ASN A 3 49.05 -16.94 -69.40
CA ASN A 3 48.95 -15.80 -68.50
C ASN A 3 50.34 -15.17 -68.42
N ASN A 4 50.57 -14.15 -69.24
CA ASN A 4 51.61 -13.16 -68.96
C ASN A 4 51.24 -12.51 -67.63
N GLN A 5 51.68 -13.11 -66.52
CA GLN A 5 51.64 -12.45 -65.22
C GLN A 5 52.63 -11.29 -65.28
N GLN A 6 52.12 -10.11 -65.60
CA GLN A 6 52.81 -8.86 -65.35
C GLN A 6 52.87 -8.71 -63.83
N TYR A 7 54.02 -9.03 -63.23
CA TYR A 7 54.27 -8.69 -61.85
C TYR A 7 54.40 -7.18 -61.76
N ASP A 8 53.58 -6.56 -60.90
CA ASP A 8 53.75 -5.15 -60.59
C ASP A 8 55.01 -5.00 -59.74
N THR A 9 56.05 -4.47 -60.36
CA THR A 9 57.35 -4.21 -59.73
C THR A 9 57.49 -2.74 -59.36
N LYS A 10 56.45 -1.94 -59.55
CA LYS A 10 56.47 -0.51 -59.29
C LYS A 10 56.44 -0.24 -57.79
N CYS A 11 57.18 0.79 -57.38
CA CYS A 11 57.14 1.26 -56.01
C CYS A 11 55.78 1.89 -55.70
N LEU A 12 55.20 1.54 -54.55
CA LEU A 12 53.94 2.11 -54.07
C LEU A 12 53.96 3.64 -53.97
N ASN A 13 55.09 4.22 -53.56
CA ASN A 13 55.24 5.66 -53.40
C ASN A 13 55.75 6.35 -54.68
N HIS A 14 56.48 5.61 -55.54
CA HIS A 14 57.02 6.11 -56.80
C HIS A 14 56.60 5.18 -57.96
N PRO A 15 55.35 5.29 -58.47
CA PRO A 15 54.77 4.30 -59.37
C PRO A 15 55.46 4.15 -60.74
N TYR A 16 56.36 5.06 -61.09
CA TYR A 16 57.13 5.01 -62.34
C TYR A 16 58.44 4.24 -62.21
N GLN A 17 58.96 4.10 -60.98
CA GLN A 17 60.22 3.43 -60.69
C GLN A 17 60.01 1.98 -60.26
N ASP A 18 60.90 1.10 -60.70
CA ASP A 18 60.91 -0.29 -60.25
C ASP A 18 61.56 -0.39 -58.87
N ILE A 19 61.03 -1.28 -58.04
CA ILE A 19 61.63 -1.68 -56.77
C ILE A 19 62.95 -2.39 -57.08
N ILE A 20 64.05 -1.89 -56.51
CA ILE A 20 65.40 -2.41 -56.77
C ILE A 20 66.04 -3.05 -55.52
N SER A 21 65.54 -2.72 -54.33
CA SER A 21 66.11 -3.20 -53.08
C SER A 21 65.08 -3.25 -51.95
N ILE A 22 65.47 -3.80 -50.81
CA ILE A 22 64.63 -3.85 -49.60
C ILE A 22 65.36 -3.15 -48.46
N CYS A 23 64.69 -2.18 -47.85
CA CYS A 23 65.21 -1.48 -46.68
C CYS A 23 65.04 -2.36 -45.43
N SER A 24 66.16 -2.75 -44.81
CA SER A 24 66.16 -3.65 -43.66
C SER A 24 66.07 -2.94 -42.30
N ASN A 25 66.25 -1.61 -42.30
CA ASN A 25 66.10 -0.78 -41.10
C ASN A 25 64.63 -0.40 -40.83
N CYS A 26 63.77 -0.43 -41.86
CA CYS A 26 62.37 -0.06 -41.72
C CYS A 26 61.51 -1.27 -41.30
N PRO A 27 60.45 -1.05 -40.50
CA PRO A 27 59.53 -2.11 -40.12
C PRO A 27 58.96 -2.83 -41.34
N ASN A 28 58.79 -4.15 -41.25
CA ASN A 28 58.21 -5.00 -42.29
C ASN A 28 59.01 -5.09 -43.61
N ASN A 29 60.30 -4.74 -43.62
CA ASN A 29 61.19 -4.96 -44.76
C ASN A 29 60.65 -4.29 -46.04
N ILE A 30 60.53 -2.97 -46.00
CA ILE A 30 59.86 -2.18 -47.04
C ILE A 30 60.61 -2.31 -48.38
N PRO A 31 59.92 -2.67 -49.49
CA PRO A 31 60.49 -2.64 -50.82
C PRO A 31 60.70 -1.18 -51.29
N VAL A 32 61.90 -0.85 -51.76
CA VAL A 32 62.30 0.52 -52.11
C VAL A 32 62.85 0.60 -53.54
N CYS A 33 62.48 1.66 -54.26
CA CYS A 33 63.11 2.04 -55.53
C CYS A 33 64.31 2.98 -55.30
N ILE A 34 64.97 3.41 -56.38
CA ILE A 34 66.13 4.31 -56.29
C ILE A 34 65.77 5.65 -55.62
N ASP A 35 64.62 6.22 -55.95
CA ASP A 35 64.18 7.53 -55.42
C ASP A 35 63.87 7.42 -53.91
N CYS A 36 63.22 6.34 -53.48
CA CYS A 36 63.01 6.02 -52.07
C CYS A 36 64.32 5.92 -51.27
N ILE A 37 65.40 5.41 -51.88
CA ILE A 37 66.70 5.26 -51.22
C ILE A 37 67.38 6.62 -51.05
N THR A 38 67.28 7.50 -52.04
CA THR A 38 67.91 8.82 -51.97
C THR A 38 67.19 9.81 -51.06
N GLU A 39 65.90 9.57 -50.82
CA GLU A 39 65.04 10.38 -49.96
C GLU A 39 64.91 9.76 -48.56
N ASP A 40 63.75 9.16 -48.26
CA ASP A 40 63.33 8.73 -46.92
C ASP A 40 64.13 7.57 -46.32
N HIS A 41 64.98 6.91 -47.12
CA HIS A 41 65.81 5.79 -46.69
C HIS A 41 67.31 6.03 -46.88
N ASN A 42 67.72 7.29 -47.02
CA ASN A 42 69.12 7.65 -47.18
C ASN A 42 69.93 7.26 -45.93
N GLY A 43 71.00 6.48 -46.13
CA GLY A 43 71.83 5.95 -45.04
C GLY A 43 71.30 4.66 -44.39
N HIS A 44 70.15 4.13 -44.81
CA HIS A 44 69.67 2.83 -44.32
C HIS A 44 70.38 1.64 -44.99
N SER A 45 70.43 0.51 -44.29
CA SER A 45 71.00 -0.73 -44.83
C SER A 45 70.02 -1.44 -45.76
N LEU A 46 70.49 -1.77 -46.95
CA LEU A 46 69.71 -2.34 -48.03
C LEU A 46 70.05 -3.82 -48.28
N LYS A 47 69.04 -4.65 -48.49
CA LYS A 47 69.16 -6.06 -48.87
C LYS A 47 68.81 -6.26 -50.35
N LYS A 48 69.53 -7.16 -51.02
CA LYS A 48 69.27 -7.50 -52.43
C LYS A 48 67.99 -8.33 -52.55
N LEU A 49 67.18 -8.04 -53.56
CA LEU A 49 65.94 -8.77 -53.85
C LEU A 49 66.15 -10.26 -54.13
N ASN A 50 67.34 -10.62 -54.64
CA ASN A 50 67.69 -12.00 -55.00
C ASN A 50 68.25 -12.82 -53.82
N ASP A 51 68.20 -12.31 -52.59
CA ASP A 51 68.58 -13.09 -51.40
C ASP A 51 67.55 -14.21 -51.14
N ILE A 52 67.96 -15.44 -51.44
CA ILE A 52 67.10 -16.64 -51.36
C ILE A 52 66.66 -16.91 -49.91
N SER A 53 67.54 -16.68 -48.94
CA SER A 53 67.24 -16.94 -47.53
C SER A 53 66.12 -16.02 -47.04
N PHE A 54 66.21 -14.75 -47.43
CA PHE A 54 65.27 -13.71 -47.04
C PHE A 54 63.93 -13.84 -47.78
N ARG A 55 63.96 -14.20 -49.07
CA ARG A 55 62.75 -14.52 -49.84
C ARG A 55 61.96 -15.66 -49.21
N ASN A 56 62.66 -16.73 -48.80
CA ASN A 56 62.02 -17.87 -48.14
C ASN A 56 61.43 -17.47 -46.79
N GLN A 57 62.10 -16.59 -46.04
CA GLN A 57 61.59 -16.07 -44.77
C GLN A 57 60.31 -15.25 -44.97
N ILE A 58 60.29 -14.27 -45.88
CA ILE A 58 59.08 -13.46 -46.14
C ILE A 58 57.93 -14.34 -46.64
N GLN A 59 58.21 -15.31 -47.51
CA GLN A 59 57.18 -16.22 -47.99
C GLN A 59 56.63 -17.11 -46.87
N HIS A 60 57.50 -17.56 -45.95
CA HIS A 60 57.10 -18.31 -44.76
C HIS A 60 56.23 -17.45 -43.83
N ASP A 61 56.66 -16.22 -43.51
CA ASP A 61 55.94 -15.31 -42.62
C ASP A 61 54.60 -14.88 -43.21
N PHE A 62 54.56 -14.57 -44.51
CA PHE A 62 53.31 -14.23 -45.19
C PHE A 62 52.32 -15.39 -45.17
N LYS A 63 52.79 -16.61 -45.49
CA LYS A 63 51.95 -17.81 -45.53
C LYS A 63 51.45 -18.24 -44.14
N ASN A 64 52.31 -18.19 -43.13
CA ASN A 64 52.04 -18.80 -41.83
C ASN A 64 51.62 -17.80 -40.75
N GLN A 65 51.86 -16.50 -40.93
CA GLN A 65 51.48 -15.47 -39.97
C GLN A 65 50.46 -14.49 -40.56
N THR A 66 50.71 -13.95 -41.75
CA THR A 66 49.85 -12.90 -42.34
C THR A 66 48.54 -13.47 -42.89
N ILE A 67 48.59 -14.55 -43.70
CA ILE A 67 47.39 -15.18 -44.27
C ILE A 67 46.39 -15.61 -43.17
N PRO A 68 46.79 -16.30 -42.07
CA PRO A 68 45.86 -16.65 -41.01
C PRO A 68 45.19 -15.43 -40.35
N LYS A 69 45.94 -14.33 -40.12
CA LYS A 69 45.37 -13.09 -39.57
C LYS A 69 44.36 -12.45 -40.53
N LEU A 70 44.65 -12.43 -41.83
CA LEU A 70 43.73 -11.93 -42.86
C LEU A 70 42.47 -12.80 -42.97
N ASN A 71 42.60 -14.12 -42.90
CA ASN A 71 41.45 -15.03 -42.87
C ASN A 71 40.57 -14.79 -41.64
N ASN A 72 41.17 -14.59 -40.45
CA ASN A 72 40.42 -14.22 -39.25
C ASN A 72 39.70 -12.86 -39.42
N TYR A 73 40.36 -11.88 -40.05
CA TYR A 73 39.73 -10.59 -40.36
C TYR A 73 38.52 -10.74 -41.32
N LEU A 74 38.64 -11.62 -42.33
CA LEU A 74 37.52 -11.95 -43.23
C LEU A 74 36.36 -12.63 -42.49
N GLU A 75 36.65 -13.54 -41.55
CA GLU A 75 35.63 -14.15 -40.69
C GLU A 75 34.96 -13.12 -39.77
N ASN A 76 35.72 -12.20 -39.18
CA ASN A 76 35.17 -11.10 -38.38
C ASN A 76 34.28 -10.17 -39.22
N ASN A 77 34.70 -9.82 -40.44
CA ASN A 77 33.85 -9.03 -41.34
C ASN A 77 32.54 -9.74 -41.66
N LYS A 78 32.58 -11.07 -41.83
CA LYS A 78 31.37 -11.87 -42.03
C LYS A 78 30.45 -11.81 -40.80
N LYS A 79 31.00 -11.92 -39.58
CA LYS A 79 30.23 -11.75 -38.34
C LYS A 79 29.61 -10.36 -38.23
N ILE A 80 30.38 -9.30 -38.49
CA ILE A 80 29.87 -7.91 -38.47
C ILE A 80 28.74 -7.73 -39.49
N LEU A 81 28.89 -8.32 -40.68
CA LEU A 81 27.85 -8.27 -41.71
C LEU A 81 26.59 -9.05 -41.30
N ASP A 82 26.76 -10.23 -40.69
CA ASP A 82 25.66 -11.03 -40.16
C ASP A 82 24.93 -10.30 -39.01
N GLU A 83 25.66 -9.65 -38.10
CA GLU A 83 25.11 -8.79 -37.04
C GLU A 83 24.34 -7.60 -37.60
N SER A 84 24.90 -6.90 -38.60
CA SER A 84 24.23 -5.79 -39.29
C SER A 84 22.94 -6.22 -39.98
N ASN A 85 22.95 -7.36 -40.68
CA ASN A 85 21.77 -7.92 -41.33
C ASN A 85 20.69 -8.35 -40.32
N ASN A 86 21.09 -8.93 -39.18
CA ASN A 86 20.17 -9.27 -38.10
C ASN A 86 19.53 -8.02 -37.50
N HIS A 87 20.32 -6.98 -37.23
CA HIS A 87 19.80 -5.71 -36.72
C HIS A 87 18.82 -5.05 -37.71
N PHE A 88 19.14 -5.06 -39.01
CA PHE A 88 18.22 -4.57 -40.04
C PHE A 88 16.91 -5.37 -40.08
N LYS A 89 16.97 -6.69 -39.90
CA LYS A 89 15.78 -7.55 -39.79
C LYS A 89 14.94 -7.21 -38.57
N GLU A 90 15.56 -6.94 -37.42
CA GLU A 90 14.85 -6.46 -36.22
C GLU A 90 14.12 -5.14 -36.49
N ILE A 91 14.76 -4.20 -37.19
CA ILE A 91 14.12 -2.94 -37.63
C ILE A 91 12.89 -3.22 -38.50
N GLN A 92 12.97 -4.17 -39.44
CA GLN A 92 11.84 -4.56 -40.29
C GLN A 92 10.68 -5.19 -39.48
N ASP A 93 11.01 -6.05 -38.52
CA ASP A 93 10.02 -6.68 -37.63
C ASP A 93 9.35 -5.65 -36.72
N TYR A 94 10.13 -4.70 -36.16
CA TYR A 94 9.60 -3.58 -35.37
C TYR A 94 8.72 -2.66 -36.20
N HIS A 95 9.13 -2.32 -37.42
CA HIS A 95 8.31 -1.53 -38.35
C HIS A 95 6.95 -2.21 -38.58
N THR A 96 6.95 -3.51 -38.87
CA THR A 96 5.72 -4.28 -39.10
C THR A 96 4.81 -4.27 -37.87
N LYS A 97 5.36 -4.54 -36.68
CA LYS A 97 4.61 -4.50 -35.41
C LYS A 97 4.03 -3.10 -35.12
N ASN A 98 4.81 -2.05 -35.33
CA ASN A 98 4.37 -0.67 -35.11
C ASN A 98 3.27 -0.26 -36.09
N PHE A 99 3.40 -0.67 -37.35
CA PHE A 99 2.38 -0.47 -38.37
C PHE A 99 1.07 -1.15 -37.97
N ASP A 100 1.11 -2.42 -37.58
CA ASP A 100 -0.08 -3.17 -37.15
C ASP A 100 -0.72 -2.56 -35.89
N LYS A 101 0.11 -2.12 -34.93
CA LYS A 101 -0.36 -1.45 -33.71
C LYS A 101 -1.08 -0.14 -34.05
N ALA A 102 -0.49 0.71 -34.90
CA ALA A 102 -1.11 1.96 -35.34
C ALA A 102 -2.43 1.68 -36.07
N PHE A 103 -2.44 0.71 -36.99
CA PHE A 103 -3.64 0.32 -37.74
C PHE A 103 -4.77 -0.12 -36.80
N ASN A 104 -4.47 -0.94 -35.79
CA ASN A 104 -5.46 -1.42 -34.83
C ASN A 104 -6.03 -0.30 -33.94
N ILE A 105 -5.19 0.62 -33.44
CA ILE A 105 -5.67 1.76 -32.64
C ILE A 105 -6.62 2.64 -33.46
N PHE A 106 -6.28 2.98 -34.70
CA PHE A 106 -7.17 3.77 -35.55
C PHE A 106 -8.46 3.02 -35.93
N LYS A 107 -8.43 1.68 -36.01
CA LYS A 107 -9.62 0.86 -36.20
C LYS A 107 -10.56 0.95 -34.99
N GLU A 108 -10.03 0.88 -33.77
CA GLU A 108 -10.82 1.04 -32.55
C GLU A 108 -11.39 2.46 -32.39
N LEU A 109 -10.60 3.49 -32.67
CA LEU A 109 -11.07 4.88 -32.64
C LEU A 109 -12.24 5.10 -33.60
N LYS A 110 -12.15 4.57 -34.83
CA LYS A 110 -13.25 4.61 -35.80
C LYS A 110 -14.50 3.91 -35.26
N TYR A 111 -14.33 2.78 -34.57
CA TYR A 111 -15.45 2.06 -33.95
C TYR A 111 -16.11 2.89 -32.85
N ILE A 112 -15.33 3.48 -31.93
CA ILE A 112 -15.85 4.29 -30.82
C ILE A 112 -16.60 5.53 -31.34
N ILE A 113 -16.01 6.24 -32.30
CA ILE A 113 -16.63 7.42 -32.91
C ILE A 113 -17.94 7.02 -33.62
N GLY A 114 -17.91 5.94 -34.40
CA GLY A 114 -19.10 5.43 -35.09
C GLY A 114 -20.21 4.98 -34.13
N ALA A 115 -19.85 4.32 -33.02
CA ALA A 115 -20.81 3.94 -31.99
C ALA A 115 -21.46 5.20 -31.37
N LYS A 116 -20.66 6.21 -31.03
CA LYS A 116 -21.19 7.44 -30.42
C LYS A 116 -22.05 8.25 -31.38
N GLU A 117 -21.69 8.29 -32.66
CA GLU A 117 -22.51 8.88 -33.72
C GLU A 117 -23.89 8.19 -33.79
N ASN A 118 -23.90 6.85 -33.78
CA ASN A 118 -25.13 6.07 -33.83
C ASN A 118 -26.00 6.28 -32.58
N ASP A 119 -25.41 6.35 -31.39
CA ASP A 119 -26.14 6.66 -30.14
C ASP A 119 -26.86 8.01 -30.22
N ILE A 120 -26.16 9.04 -30.72
CA ILE A 120 -26.74 10.38 -30.86
C ILE A 120 -27.87 10.39 -31.90
N LYS A 121 -27.67 9.73 -33.06
CA LYS A 121 -28.71 9.59 -34.08
C LYS A 121 -29.94 8.88 -33.51
N LEU A 122 -29.74 7.77 -32.79
CA LEU A 122 -30.83 7.02 -32.17
C LEU A 122 -31.60 7.88 -31.17
N LEU A 123 -30.89 8.61 -30.29
CA LEU A 123 -31.51 9.50 -29.31
C LEU A 123 -32.34 10.61 -29.96
N LEU A 124 -31.80 11.27 -31.00
CA LEU A 124 -32.52 12.30 -31.75
C LEU A 124 -33.78 11.73 -32.43
N MET A 125 -33.68 10.53 -33.00
CA MET A 125 -34.79 9.86 -33.65
C MET A 125 -35.87 9.44 -32.64
N THR A 126 -35.48 8.96 -31.46
CA THR A 126 -36.41 8.68 -30.35
C THR A 126 -37.14 9.95 -29.90
N LYS A 127 -36.42 11.07 -29.74
CA LYS A 127 -37.03 12.34 -29.35
C LYS A 127 -38.02 12.88 -30.39
N LEU A 128 -37.68 12.74 -31.67
CA LEU A 128 -38.59 13.07 -32.77
C LEU A 128 -39.85 12.19 -32.76
N ASN A 129 -39.71 10.89 -32.52
CA ASN A 129 -40.84 9.98 -32.42
C ASN A 129 -41.77 10.36 -31.26
N GLN A 130 -41.21 10.68 -30.09
CA GLN A 130 -41.99 11.18 -28.93
C GLN A 130 -42.79 12.45 -29.27
N ASN A 131 -42.17 13.42 -29.95
CA ASN A 131 -42.87 14.63 -30.38
C ASN A 131 -43.91 14.35 -31.48
N THR A 132 -43.69 13.34 -32.32
CA THR A 132 -44.67 12.91 -33.32
C THR A 132 -45.91 12.31 -32.66
N GLU A 133 -45.73 11.51 -31.60
CA GLU A 133 -46.84 11.00 -30.79
C GLU A 133 -47.61 12.14 -30.10
N ILE A 134 -46.90 13.10 -29.49
CA ILE A 134 -47.51 14.30 -28.89
C ILE A 134 -48.33 15.08 -29.93
N ASN A 135 -47.77 15.30 -31.13
CA ASN A 135 -48.47 15.99 -32.22
C ASN A 135 -49.75 15.25 -32.64
N ASN A 136 -49.70 13.91 -32.75
CA ASN A 136 -50.87 13.11 -33.09
C ASN A 136 -51.95 13.23 -32.01
N ILE A 137 -51.59 13.20 -30.72
CA ILE A 137 -52.52 13.38 -29.60
C ILE A 137 -53.18 14.76 -29.66
N ILE A 138 -52.40 15.82 -29.85
CA ILE A 138 -52.91 17.19 -29.97
C ILE A 138 -53.88 17.29 -31.15
N LYS A 139 -53.46 16.80 -32.33
CA LYS A 139 -54.25 16.85 -33.55
C LYS A 139 -55.59 16.14 -33.38
N THR A 140 -55.58 14.89 -32.89
CA THR A 140 -56.81 14.12 -32.67
C THR A 140 -57.71 14.77 -31.63
N THR A 141 -57.15 15.35 -30.56
CA THR A 141 -57.93 16.06 -29.53
C THR A 141 -58.62 17.30 -30.11
N ILE A 142 -57.91 18.12 -30.89
CA ILE A 142 -58.47 19.31 -31.54
C ILE A 142 -59.52 18.92 -32.58
N GLU A 143 -59.26 17.92 -33.41
CA GLU A 143 -60.22 17.42 -34.41
C GLU A 143 -61.52 16.92 -33.74
N ASN A 144 -61.41 16.18 -32.64
CA ASN A 144 -62.57 15.74 -31.85
C ASN A 144 -63.35 16.91 -31.27
N ASN A 145 -62.68 17.90 -30.68
CA ASN A 145 -63.32 19.10 -30.13
C ASN A 145 -64.03 19.89 -31.23
N ASN A 146 -63.40 20.08 -32.39
CA ASN A 146 -63.99 20.75 -33.54
C ASN A 146 -65.22 20.00 -34.06
N ASN A 147 -65.20 18.67 -34.11
CA ASN A 147 -66.35 17.86 -34.50
C ASN A 147 -67.53 18.04 -33.55
N ILE A 148 -67.29 18.06 -32.23
CA ILE A 148 -68.33 18.32 -31.22
C ILE A 148 -68.95 19.70 -31.44
N ILE A 149 -68.12 20.73 -31.62
CA ILE A 149 -68.57 22.11 -31.84
C ILE A 149 -69.37 22.23 -33.14
N ASN A 150 -68.86 21.69 -34.25
CA ASN A 150 -69.51 21.76 -35.55
C ASN A 150 -70.87 21.03 -35.54
N ASN A 151 -70.95 19.87 -34.88
CA ASN A 151 -72.21 19.15 -34.72
C ASN A 151 -73.22 19.95 -33.91
N ALA A 152 -72.80 20.59 -32.82
CA ALA A 152 -73.68 21.44 -32.01
C ALA A 152 -74.16 22.68 -32.78
N ILE A 153 -73.29 23.34 -33.56
CA ILE A 153 -73.65 24.47 -34.43
C ILE A 153 -74.66 24.04 -35.50
N LYS A 154 -74.37 22.92 -36.17
CA LYS A 154 -75.25 22.36 -37.19
C LYS A 154 -76.63 22.04 -36.62
N TYR A 155 -76.68 21.36 -35.47
CA TYR A 155 -77.92 21.05 -34.77
C TYR A 155 -78.73 22.32 -34.44
N ASN A 156 -78.08 23.36 -33.89
CA ASN A 156 -78.75 24.63 -33.58
C ASN A 156 -79.31 25.33 -34.83
N ASN A 157 -78.60 25.27 -35.95
CA ASN A 157 -79.08 25.83 -37.21
C ASN A 157 -80.26 25.03 -37.78
N ASP A 158 -80.21 23.70 -37.70
CA ASP A 158 -81.27 22.80 -38.17
C ASP A 158 -82.55 22.96 -37.32
N VAL A 159 -82.43 23.15 -36.00
CA VAL A 159 -83.55 23.43 -35.09
C VAL A 159 -84.15 24.83 -35.33
N ASN A 160 -83.32 25.86 -35.54
CA ASN A 160 -83.82 27.22 -35.81
C ASN A 160 -84.53 27.34 -37.17
N ASN A 161 -84.17 26.50 -38.15
CA ASN A 161 -84.83 26.45 -39.46
C ASN A 161 -86.17 25.69 -39.44
N ASN A 162 -86.48 24.93 -38.39
CA ASN A 162 -87.70 24.15 -38.25
C ASN A 162 -88.84 24.85 -37.47
N TYR A 163 -88.73 26.14 -37.16
CA TYR A 163 -89.80 26.90 -36.48
C TYR A 163 -91.06 27.16 -37.33
N ASN A 164 -91.11 26.64 -38.55
CA ASN A 164 -92.30 26.64 -39.39
C ASN A 164 -92.59 25.21 -39.84
N ASN A 165 -93.35 24.44 -39.05
CA ASN A 165 -94.40 23.48 -39.45
C ASN A 165 -94.73 22.52 -38.27
N ASP A 166 -96.01 22.15 -38.15
CA ASP A 166 -96.62 21.34 -37.08
C ASP A 166 -95.85 20.05 -36.72
N VAL A 167 -95.50 19.83 -35.44
CA VAL A 167 -94.92 18.55 -34.97
C VAL A 167 -95.46 18.09 -33.60
N ASN A 168 -95.72 16.76 -33.54
CA ASN A 168 -96.13 15.95 -32.40
C ASN A 168 -95.25 16.06 -31.13
N ASN A 169 -95.89 16.05 -29.96
CA ASN A 169 -95.27 16.11 -28.61
C ASN A 169 -94.15 15.09 -28.31
N ASN A 170 -94.09 13.95 -29.01
CA ASN A 170 -93.04 12.94 -28.78
C ASN A 170 -91.69 13.29 -29.45
N ASN A 171 -91.66 14.14 -30.48
CA ASN A 171 -90.42 14.55 -31.15
C ASN A 171 -89.67 15.64 -30.36
N ILE A 172 -90.44 16.52 -29.69
CA ILE A 172 -89.92 17.62 -28.87
C ILE A 172 -89.04 17.08 -27.73
N ASN A 173 -89.39 15.95 -27.12
CA ASN A 173 -88.60 15.36 -26.04
C ASN A 173 -87.26 14.80 -26.55
N ASN A 174 -87.21 14.22 -27.75
CA ASN A 174 -85.97 13.70 -28.33
C ASN A 174 -85.04 14.83 -28.80
N GLU A 175 -85.61 15.87 -29.41
CA GLU A 175 -84.89 17.09 -29.77
C GLU A 175 -84.33 17.78 -28.53
N PHE A 176 -85.12 17.91 -27.46
CA PHE A 176 -84.64 18.46 -26.20
C PHE A 176 -83.51 17.61 -25.57
N ILE A 177 -83.56 16.28 -25.67
CA ILE A 177 -82.49 15.39 -25.21
C ILE A 177 -81.21 15.57 -26.05
N GLU A 178 -81.30 15.71 -27.37
CA GLU A 178 -80.13 16.02 -28.22
C GLU A 178 -79.56 17.41 -27.92
N LEU A 179 -80.41 18.42 -27.73
CA LEU A 179 -79.99 19.75 -27.30
C LEU A 179 -79.27 19.69 -25.94
N LEU A 180 -79.80 18.93 -24.98
CA LEU A 180 -79.15 18.73 -23.68
C LEU A 180 -77.80 18.02 -23.81
N LYS A 181 -77.66 17.04 -24.70
CA LYS A 181 -76.38 16.37 -24.98
C LYS A 181 -75.35 17.33 -25.59
N HIS A 182 -75.73 18.07 -26.62
CA HIS A 182 -74.87 19.07 -27.25
C HIS A 182 -74.50 20.18 -26.25
N ASN A 183 -75.45 20.66 -25.46
CA ASN A 183 -75.22 21.68 -24.44
C ASN A 183 -74.29 21.18 -23.33
N HIS A 184 -74.46 19.94 -22.84
CA HIS A 184 -73.57 19.33 -21.86
C HIS A 184 -72.14 19.16 -22.42
N GLN A 185 -71.99 18.67 -23.65
CA GLN A 185 -70.69 18.51 -24.31
C GLN A 185 -69.99 19.87 -24.51
N CYS A 186 -70.71 20.88 -24.99
CA CYS A 186 -70.19 22.23 -25.16
C CYS A 186 -69.83 22.89 -23.82
N ASN A 187 -70.66 22.75 -22.78
CA ASN A 187 -70.35 23.28 -21.45
C ASN A 187 -69.12 22.60 -20.84
N SER A 188 -68.95 21.29 -21.06
CA SER A 188 -67.74 20.58 -20.66
C SER A 188 -66.49 21.11 -21.38
N LEU A 189 -66.59 21.47 -22.66
CA LEU A 189 -65.51 22.12 -23.41
C LEU A 189 -65.25 23.55 -22.90
N LEU A 190 -66.31 24.36 -22.73
CA LEU A 190 -66.25 25.74 -22.24
C LEU A 190 -65.63 25.82 -20.84
N SER A 191 -65.95 24.88 -19.96
CA SER A 191 -65.37 24.79 -18.61
C SER A 191 -63.86 24.52 -18.61
N ASN A 192 -63.32 23.98 -19.71
CA ASN A 192 -61.92 23.65 -19.88
C ASN A 192 -61.17 24.62 -20.82
N ILE A 193 -61.81 25.66 -21.36
CA ILE A 193 -61.17 26.62 -22.29
C ILE A 193 -59.95 27.32 -21.68
N ASN A 194 -59.97 27.54 -20.36
CA ASN A 194 -58.85 28.17 -19.66
C ASN A 194 -57.79 27.18 -19.17
N ASN A 195 -58.06 25.87 -19.23
CA ASN A 195 -57.11 24.81 -18.91
C ASN A 195 -56.60 24.20 -20.21
N ASN A 196 -55.63 24.86 -20.84
CA ASN A 196 -54.91 24.35 -22.01
C ASN A 196 -54.03 23.13 -21.65
N ASN A 197 -54.63 22.03 -21.20
CA ASN A 197 -53.95 20.77 -20.86
C ASN A 197 -53.58 19.97 -22.13
N LEU A 198 -53.10 20.65 -23.17
CA LEU A 198 -52.47 19.94 -24.29
C LEU A 198 -51.05 19.52 -23.87
N PRO A 199 -50.63 18.29 -24.20
CA PRO A 199 -49.26 17.87 -23.91
C PRO A 199 -48.27 18.79 -24.63
N GLU A 200 -47.20 19.18 -23.93
CA GLU A 200 -46.16 20.06 -24.49
C GLU A 200 -45.14 19.26 -25.30
N TYR A 201 -44.57 19.87 -26.33
CA TYR A 201 -43.45 19.28 -27.07
C TYR A 201 -42.18 19.30 -26.24
N ASN A 202 -41.35 18.28 -26.44
CA ASN A 202 -40.02 18.27 -25.86
C ASN A 202 -39.05 19.02 -26.79
N ASP A 203 -38.68 20.24 -26.41
CA ASP A 203 -37.65 21.00 -27.11
C ASP A 203 -36.30 20.29 -27.04
N THR A 204 -35.81 19.83 -28.20
CA THR A 204 -34.53 19.13 -28.29
C THR A 204 -33.50 20.04 -28.97
N LYS A 205 -32.52 20.52 -28.21
CA LYS A 205 -31.41 21.32 -28.73
C LYS A 205 -30.12 20.50 -28.73
N LEU A 206 -29.49 20.37 -29.89
CA LEU A 206 -28.12 19.85 -29.99
C LEU A 206 -27.14 20.97 -29.60
N ILE A 207 -26.40 20.79 -28.51
CA ILE A 207 -25.38 21.75 -28.07
C ILE A 207 -24.02 21.24 -28.53
N THR A 208 -23.41 21.93 -29.49
CA THR A 208 -22.02 21.69 -29.90
C THR A 208 -21.09 22.52 -29.03
N LYS A 209 -20.16 21.87 -28.32
CA LYS A 209 -19.08 22.57 -27.61
C LYS A 209 -17.95 22.82 -28.60
N GLN A 210 -17.78 24.06 -29.06
CA GLN A 210 -16.93 24.43 -30.19
C GLN A 210 -15.42 24.13 -29.97
N ASP A 211 -14.99 23.92 -28.73
CA ASP A 211 -13.57 23.72 -28.37
C ASP A 211 -13.12 22.24 -28.39
N ASN A 212 -14.06 21.29 -28.46
CA ASN A 212 -13.73 19.87 -28.31
C ASN A 212 -13.14 19.22 -29.57
N LEU A 213 -13.33 19.82 -30.76
CA LEU A 213 -12.81 19.24 -32.00
C LEU A 213 -11.29 19.44 -32.11
N TYR A 214 -10.80 20.59 -31.63
CA TYR A 214 -9.37 20.82 -31.42
C TYR A 214 -8.84 19.96 -30.29
N SER A 215 -9.57 19.79 -29.17
CA SER A 215 -9.16 18.84 -28.13
C SER A 215 -9.10 17.39 -28.61
N ILE A 216 -10.01 16.93 -29.47
CA ILE A 216 -9.92 15.60 -30.10
C ILE A 216 -8.72 15.54 -31.03
N LYS A 217 -8.46 16.58 -31.84
CA LYS A 217 -7.27 16.66 -32.69
C LYS A 217 -5.98 16.63 -31.87
N ASP A 218 -5.91 17.37 -30.77
CA ASP A 218 -4.78 17.43 -29.85
C ASP A 218 -4.62 16.13 -29.08
N LEU A 219 -5.71 15.50 -28.63
CA LEU A 219 -5.71 14.15 -28.05
C LEU A 219 -5.24 13.10 -29.06
N THR A 220 -5.60 13.23 -30.34
CA THR A 220 -5.16 12.29 -31.38
C THR A 220 -3.66 12.47 -31.64
N ASN A 221 -3.17 13.72 -31.66
CA ASN A 221 -1.76 14.04 -31.77
C ASN A 221 -0.96 13.62 -30.51
N SER A 222 -1.56 13.62 -29.32
CA SER A 222 -0.93 13.15 -28.08
C SER A 222 -0.95 11.63 -27.91
N TYR A 223 -1.90 10.94 -28.56
CA TYR A 223 -2.06 9.48 -28.44
C TYR A 223 -1.10 8.68 -29.34
N ILE A 224 -0.80 9.20 -30.53
CA ILE A 224 0.11 8.57 -31.48
C ILE A 224 0.94 9.66 -32.16
N GLU A 225 2.23 9.68 -31.88
CA GLU A 225 3.21 10.49 -32.60
C GLU A 225 4.25 9.56 -33.24
N VAL A 226 4.53 9.77 -34.53
CA VAL A 226 5.67 9.13 -35.19
C VAL A 226 6.85 10.07 -34.99
N LEU A 227 7.57 9.85 -33.91
CA LEU A 227 8.83 10.54 -33.64
C LEU A 227 9.95 9.80 -34.35
N ASP A 228 10.83 10.54 -35.03
CA ASP A 228 12.18 10.05 -35.31
C ASP A 228 12.92 9.98 -33.96
N THR A 229 12.61 8.97 -33.16
CA THR A 229 13.46 8.64 -32.03
C THR A 229 14.78 8.15 -32.60
N PRO A 230 15.93 8.65 -32.15
CA PRO A 230 17.11 7.80 -32.13
C PRO A 230 16.67 6.54 -31.37
N LEU A 231 16.57 5.44 -32.11
CA LEU A 231 16.26 4.15 -31.51
C LEU A 231 17.31 3.93 -30.42
N ASP A 232 16.81 3.68 -29.21
CA ASP A 232 17.49 3.58 -27.92
C ASP A 232 17.60 4.89 -27.11
N LEU A 233 16.51 5.26 -26.41
CA LEU A 233 16.65 5.97 -25.14
C LEU A 233 17.53 5.09 -24.25
N LYS A 234 18.78 5.49 -24.09
CA LYS A 234 19.74 4.73 -23.28
C LYS A 234 19.20 4.65 -21.86
N THR A 235 19.02 3.45 -21.35
CA THR A 235 18.68 3.25 -19.95
C THR A 235 19.91 2.85 -19.15
N LEU A 236 19.93 3.28 -17.90
CA LEU A 236 20.91 2.87 -16.92
C LEU A 236 20.20 1.98 -15.90
N LYS A 237 20.49 0.69 -15.92
CA LYS A 237 20.01 -0.25 -14.90
C LYS A 237 20.91 -0.20 -13.68
N PHE A 238 20.30 0.00 -12.52
CA PHE A 238 21.00 0.21 -11.26
C PHE A 238 20.13 -0.24 -10.07
N TYR A 239 20.62 -1.20 -9.26
CA TYR A 239 19.95 -1.71 -8.04
C TYR A 239 18.45 -2.01 -8.25
N ASN A 240 18.14 -2.78 -9.30
CA ASN A 240 16.78 -3.14 -9.73
C ASN A 240 15.90 -1.98 -10.24
N LEU A 241 16.42 -0.76 -10.31
CA LEU A 241 15.78 0.37 -10.98
C LEU A 241 16.37 0.56 -12.38
N GLU A 242 15.53 0.99 -13.31
CA GLU A 242 15.93 1.36 -14.66
C GLU A 242 15.70 2.87 -14.83
N PHE A 243 16.79 3.63 -15.04
CA PHE A 243 16.77 5.07 -15.23
C PHE A 243 16.86 5.43 -16.70
N THR A 244 15.97 6.29 -17.18
CA THR A 244 16.08 6.86 -18.53
C THR A 244 17.18 7.92 -18.55
N ILE A 245 18.16 7.82 -19.44
CA ILE A 245 19.24 8.80 -19.55
C ILE A 245 18.76 9.97 -20.41
N TYR A 246 18.84 11.19 -19.86
CA TYR A 246 18.65 12.41 -20.62
C TYR A 246 19.82 12.65 -21.57
N GLU A 247 19.51 12.81 -22.86
CA GLU A 247 20.46 13.26 -23.88
C GLU A 247 20.22 14.73 -24.23
N GLU A 248 21.29 15.50 -24.36
CA GLU A 248 21.21 16.95 -24.55
C GLU A 248 20.49 17.30 -25.85
N GLY A 249 19.51 18.21 -25.76
CA GLY A 249 18.68 18.63 -26.89
C GLY A 249 17.42 17.77 -27.11
N CYS A 250 17.28 16.64 -26.41
CA CYS A 250 16.04 15.87 -26.42
C CYS A 250 14.94 16.58 -25.61
N ASP A 251 13.71 16.54 -26.11
CA ASP A 251 12.55 16.91 -25.33
C ASP A 251 12.02 15.67 -24.60
N ILE A 252 12.07 15.72 -23.27
CA ILE A 252 11.57 14.63 -22.41
C ILE A 252 10.25 14.98 -21.73
N SER A 253 9.68 16.17 -21.99
CA SER A 253 8.52 16.69 -21.24
C SER A 253 7.26 15.84 -21.39
N HIS A 254 7.14 15.08 -22.49
CA HIS A 254 6.03 14.18 -22.80
C HIS A 254 6.21 12.76 -22.27
N LEU A 255 7.36 12.40 -21.71
CA LEU A 255 7.64 11.03 -21.26
C LEU A 255 7.01 10.73 -19.89
N GLU A 256 6.27 9.62 -19.78
CA GLU A 256 5.77 9.08 -18.51
C GLU A 256 6.82 8.20 -17.82
N ILE A 257 7.91 8.84 -17.37
CA ILE A 257 9.02 8.16 -16.68
C ILE A 257 9.04 8.53 -15.20
N ARG A 258 9.39 7.55 -14.36
CA ARG A 258 9.59 7.71 -12.91
C ARG A 258 11.04 8.03 -12.56
N ASN A 259 11.98 7.38 -13.24
CA ASN A 259 13.41 7.40 -12.94
C ASN A 259 14.15 8.11 -14.06
N LEU A 260 14.77 9.26 -13.77
CA LEU A 260 15.52 10.06 -14.73
C LEU A 260 16.99 10.14 -14.34
N ALA A 261 17.91 9.90 -15.26
CA ALA A 261 19.34 10.09 -15.06
C ALA A 261 19.86 11.21 -15.97
N ILE A 262 20.62 12.15 -15.41
CA ILE A 262 21.18 13.29 -16.14
C ILE A 262 22.70 13.23 -16.08
N GLY A 263 23.31 13.21 -17.26
CA GLY A 263 24.76 13.21 -17.47
C GLY A 263 25.38 14.61 -17.40
N PRO A 264 26.71 14.72 -17.60
CA PRO A 264 27.34 16.02 -17.84
C PRO A 264 26.80 16.60 -19.16
N ILE A 265 26.14 17.75 -19.09
CA ILE A 265 25.46 18.42 -20.21
C ILE A 265 25.73 19.92 -20.20
N GLY A 266 25.73 20.53 -21.39
CA GLY A 266 25.80 21.97 -21.56
C GLY A 266 24.47 22.67 -21.29
N CYS A 267 23.36 22.05 -21.69
CA CYS A 267 21.99 22.56 -21.57
C CYS A 267 21.09 21.62 -20.77
N LEU A 268 20.43 22.14 -19.73
CA LEU A 268 19.44 21.41 -18.93
C LEU A 268 18.16 21.10 -19.71
N PRO A 269 17.41 20.03 -19.35
CA PRO A 269 16.08 19.81 -19.91
C PRO A 269 15.17 21.00 -19.63
N LYS A 270 14.41 21.44 -20.64
CA LYS A 270 13.48 22.57 -20.51
C LYS A 270 12.41 22.33 -19.44
N THR A 271 11.90 21.09 -19.38
CA THR A 271 10.90 20.65 -18.42
C THR A 271 11.19 19.20 -18.05
N ILE A 272 11.20 18.89 -16.75
CA ILE A 272 11.20 17.51 -16.25
C ILE A 272 9.74 17.07 -16.06
N PRO A 273 9.34 15.88 -16.53
CA PRO A 273 7.98 15.36 -16.32
C PRO A 273 7.60 15.28 -14.85
N ALA A 274 6.35 15.61 -14.54
CA ALA A 274 5.83 15.56 -13.16
C ALA A 274 5.74 14.15 -12.57
N THR A 275 5.86 13.11 -13.41
CA THR A 275 5.93 11.71 -12.97
C THR A 275 7.31 11.32 -12.40
N VAL A 276 8.34 12.15 -12.59
CA VAL A 276 9.69 11.86 -12.11
C VAL A 276 9.76 12.09 -10.60
N THR A 277 9.98 10.99 -9.87
CA THR A 277 10.18 10.97 -8.41
C THR A 277 11.63 10.65 -8.04
N ASP A 278 12.36 9.99 -8.94
CA ASP A 278 13.72 9.49 -8.73
C ASP A 278 14.68 10.15 -9.73
N LEU A 279 15.60 10.99 -9.25
CA LEU A 279 16.55 11.72 -10.10
C LEU A 279 17.99 11.33 -9.82
N TYR A 280 18.74 10.95 -10.86
CA TYR A 280 20.14 10.56 -10.76
C TYR A 280 21.07 11.49 -11.54
N LEU A 281 21.86 12.28 -10.83
CA LEU A 281 22.91 13.12 -11.41
C LEU A 281 24.24 12.34 -11.47
N ARG A 282 24.72 12.11 -12.70
CA ARG A 282 25.90 11.28 -12.99
C ARG A 282 27.21 12.05 -12.81
N ASP A 283 28.33 11.33 -12.94
CA ASP A 283 29.67 11.90 -12.87
C ASP A 283 29.86 13.07 -13.83
N GLY A 284 30.47 14.15 -13.34
CA GLY A 284 30.80 15.31 -14.16
C GLY A 284 29.67 16.34 -14.31
N PHE A 285 28.46 16.08 -13.81
CA PHE A 285 27.36 17.05 -13.85
C PHE A 285 27.76 18.38 -13.18
N ASN A 286 27.60 19.51 -13.88
CA ASN A 286 28.17 20.80 -13.46
C ASN A 286 27.20 21.99 -13.58
N GLN A 287 25.89 21.75 -13.47
CA GLN A 287 24.87 22.81 -13.56
C GLN A 287 24.19 23.04 -12.20
N PRO A 288 23.58 24.22 -11.94
CA PRO A 288 22.76 24.45 -10.75
C PRO A 288 21.62 23.46 -10.61
N LEU A 289 21.24 23.09 -9.38
CA LEU A 289 20.21 22.10 -9.09
C LEU A 289 18.79 22.70 -8.94
N ASN A 290 18.59 23.98 -9.25
CA ASN A 290 17.30 24.65 -9.13
C ASN A 290 16.23 24.18 -10.15
N PHE A 291 16.61 23.36 -11.13
CA PHE A 291 15.68 22.75 -12.09
C PHE A 291 15.00 21.49 -11.54
N ILE A 292 15.45 20.96 -10.40
CA ILE A 292 14.87 19.76 -9.79
C ILE A 292 13.42 20.08 -9.37
N PRO A 293 12.41 19.39 -9.92
CA PRO A 293 11.03 19.66 -9.59
C PRO A 293 10.70 19.17 -8.17
N PRO A 294 9.68 19.75 -7.52
CA PRO A 294 9.25 19.35 -6.17
C PRO A 294 8.63 17.94 -6.12
N THR A 295 8.46 17.27 -7.27
CA THR A 295 8.01 15.87 -7.33
C THR A 295 9.13 14.88 -6.99
N VAL A 296 10.40 15.33 -6.99
CA VAL A 296 11.53 14.46 -6.67
C VAL A 296 11.61 14.26 -5.15
N GLU A 297 11.52 13.00 -4.75
CA GLU A 297 11.62 12.51 -3.37
C GLU A 297 12.96 11.79 -3.14
N CYS A 298 13.48 11.13 -4.17
CA CYS A 298 14.73 10.38 -4.16
C CYS A 298 15.78 11.03 -5.08
N LEU A 299 16.92 11.44 -4.51
CA LEU A 299 18.01 12.07 -5.26
C LEU A 299 19.30 11.26 -5.15
N TYR A 300 19.89 10.94 -6.31
CA TYR A 300 21.17 10.24 -6.42
C TYR A 300 22.23 11.18 -6.99
N LEU A 301 23.32 11.38 -6.25
CA LEU A 301 24.42 12.27 -6.61
C LEU A 301 25.73 11.49 -6.73
N LYS A 302 26.27 11.40 -7.94
CA LYS A 302 27.63 10.86 -8.16
C LYS A 302 28.70 11.93 -7.97
N ASN A 303 29.87 11.82 -8.61
CA ASN A 303 30.90 12.84 -8.52
C ASN A 303 30.55 14.06 -9.40
N ILE A 304 29.53 14.81 -8.98
CA ILE A 304 29.12 16.06 -9.63
C ILE A 304 30.17 17.16 -9.36
N LYS A 305 30.33 18.07 -10.32
CA LYS A 305 31.28 19.19 -10.27
C LYS A 305 30.65 20.50 -9.81
N TYR A 306 29.33 20.62 -9.90
CA TYR A 306 28.63 21.78 -9.39
C TYR A 306 28.79 21.87 -7.88
N GLN A 307 29.20 23.03 -7.37
CA GLN A 307 29.40 23.25 -5.94
C GLN A 307 28.06 23.39 -5.23
N LEU A 308 27.74 22.45 -4.35
CA LEU A 308 26.50 22.45 -3.59
C LEU A 308 26.57 23.43 -2.42
N THR A 309 25.46 24.14 -2.19
CA THR A 309 25.23 25.05 -1.07
C THR A 309 24.02 24.61 -0.26
N PRO A 310 23.84 25.12 0.97
CA PRO A 310 22.52 25.12 1.61
C PRO A 310 21.50 25.66 0.60
N ASP A 311 20.33 25.01 0.49
CA ASP A 311 19.26 25.27 -0.50
C ASP A 311 19.45 24.71 -1.92
N SER A 312 20.55 23.99 -2.20
CA SER A 312 20.73 23.35 -3.53
C SER A 312 19.76 22.20 -3.80
N ILE A 313 19.25 21.53 -2.75
CA ILE A 313 18.35 20.39 -2.86
C ILE A 313 16.96 20.81 -2.37
N PRO A 314 15.88 20.49 -3.12
CA PRO A 314 14.51 20.75 -2.68
C PRO A 314 14.17 20.08 -1.34
N ALA A 315 13.34 20.74 -0.53
CA ALA A 315 12.85 20.20 0.74
C ALA A 315 11.94 18.96 0.60
N THR A 316 11.55 18.60 -0.63
CA THR A 316 10.77 17.39 -0.92
C THR A 316 11.64 16.12 -0.91
N VAL A 317 12.96 16.26 -1.00
CA VAL A 317 13.87 15.11 -0.95
C VAL A 317 13.96 14.57 0.48
N THR A 318 13.57 13.31 0.64
CA THR A 318 13.64 12.54 1.90
C THR A 318 14.74 11.48 1.87
N ASP A 319 15.10 11.03 0.67
CA ASP A 319 16.02 9.92 0.41
C ASP A 319 17.18 10.42 -0.45
N LEU A 320 18.37 10.49 0.14
CA LEU A 320 19.55 11.04 -0.51
C LEU A 320 20.65 9.98 -0.64
N TYR A 321 21.07 9.73 -1.88
CA TYR A 321 22.12 8.78 -2.21
C TYR A 321 23.37 9.50 -2.71
N LEU A 322 24.40 9.57 -1.88
CA LEU A 322 25.73 10.04 -2.26
C LEU A 322 26.55 8.85 -2.74
N ARG A 323 26.82 8.84 -4.05
CA ARG A 323 27.35 7.68 -4.76
C ARG A 323 28.87 7.68 -4.83
N ASP A 324 29.40 6.59 -5.38
CA ASP A 324 30.83 6.38 -5.57
C ASP A 324 31.53 7.61 -6.18
N GLY A 325 32.53 8.12 -5.47
CA GLY A 325 33.37 9.22 -5.91
C GLY A 325 32.88 10.61 -5.51
N PHE A 326 31.76 10.75 -4.81
CA PHE A 326 31.28 12.05 -4.32
C PHE A 326 32.32 12.73 -3.41
N ASP A 327 32.68 13.98 -3.70
CA ASP A 327 33.84 14.67 -3.12
C ASP A 327 33.56 16.14 -2.76
N GLN A 328 32.46 16.39 -2.03
CA GLN A 328 32.09 17.73 -1.55
C GLN A 328 31.67 17.71 -0.08
N PRO A 329 31.74 18.85 0.64
CA PRO A 329 31.16 18.98 1.99
C PRO A 329 29.67 18.65 2.00
N LEU A 330 29.18 18.00 3.06
CA LEU A 330 27.78 17.54 3.17
C LEU A 330 26.83 18.57 3.83
N ASN A 331 27.27 19.82 4.01
CA ASN A 331 26.47 20.88 4.65
C ASN A 331 25.27 21.36 3.80
N PHE A 332 25.11 20.87 2.58
CA PHE A 332 23.96 21.13 1.72
C PHE A 332 22.75 20.23 2.02
N ILE A 333 22.94 19.14 2.78
CA ILE A 333 21.89 18.14 3.02
C ILE A 333 20.75 18.82 3.79
N PRO A 334 19.52 18.87 3.25
CA PRO A 334 18.43 19.55 3.91
C PRO A 334 17.94 18.75 5.14
N PRO A 335 17.37 19.41 6.16
CA PRO A 335 16.82 18.75 7.35
C PRO A 335 15.67 17.76 7.08
N THR A 336 15.13 17.75 5.85
CA THR A 336 14.06 16.84 5.43
C THR A 336 14.57 15.44 5.12
N VAL A 337 15.88 15.26 4.90
CA VAL A 337 16.49 13.95 4.63
C VAL A 337 16.46 13.11 5.91
N LYS A 338 15.82 11.95 5.81
CA LYS A 338 15.74 10.94 6.88
C LYS A 338 16.62 9.73 6.55
N TYR A 339 16.66 9.34 5.28
CA TYR A 339 17.42 8.21 4.77
C TYR A 339 18.62 8.73 3.98
N LEU A 340 19.83 8.44 4.48
CA LEU A 340 21.07 8.86 3.84
C LEU A 340 21.90 7.63 3.46
N PHE A 341 22.27 7.54 2.19
CA PHE A 341 23.06 6.44 1.64
C PHE A 341 24.41 6.96 1.15
N LEU A 342 25.49 6.37 1.67
CA LEU A 342 26.87 6.77 1.39
C LEU A 342 27.65 5.59 0.81
N ASP A 343 28.03 5.66 -0.47
CA ASP A 343 28.97 4.71 -1.09
C ASP A 343 30.43 5.13 -0.79
N ASN A 344 31.36 5.02 -1.76
CA ASN A 344 32.74 5.46 -1.64
C ASN A 344 32.88 7.00 -1.70
N ILE A 345 32.51 7.68 -0.62
CA ILE A 345 32.67 9.13 -0.44
C ILE A 345 34.16 9.47 -0.34
N LYS A 346 34.62 10.43 -1.15
CA LYS A 346 36.01 10.92 -1.18
C LYS A 346 36.23 12.08 -0.22
N TYR A 347 35.19 12.88 0.01
CA TYR A 347 35.24 13.96 0.98
C TYR A 347 35.43 13.40 2.40
N GLN A 348 36.33 14.00 3.16
CA GLN A 348 36.61 13.57 4.53
C GLN A 348 35.49 14.01 5.47
N LEU A 349 34.76 13.03 6.01
CA LEU A 349 33.62 13.29 6.90
C LEU A 349 34.08 13.65 8.32
N THR A 350 33.33 14.56 8.94
CA THR A 350 33.52 15.07 10.31
C THR A 350 32.20 15.00 11.09
N PRO A 351 32.20 15.09 12.44
CA PRO A 351 30.99 15.01 13.26
C PRO A 351 29.82 15.90 12.84
N ASP A 352 30.11 17.07 12.26
CA ASP A 352 29.08 18.03 11.82
C ASP A 352 28.68 17.87 10.34
N SER A 353 29.15 16.81 9.67
CA SER A 353 28.91 16.60 8.23
C SER A 353 27.49 16.15 7.91
N ILE A 354 26.84 15.42 8.81
CA ILE A 354 25.49 14.88 8.59
C ILE A 354 24.51 15.61 9.50
N PRO A 355 23.35 16.08 8.99
CA PRO A 355 22.32 16.68 9.82
C PRO A 355 21.80 15.74 10.91
N ALA A 356 21.46 16.30 12.07
CA ALA A 356 20.86 15.55 13.19
C ALA A 356 19.44 15.01 12.89
N THR A 357 18.88 15.30 11.72
CA THR A 357 17.58 14.77 11.28
C THR A 357 17.68 13.37 10.68
N VAL A 358 18.89 12.91 10.35
CA VAL A 358 19.11 11.56 9.81
C VAL A 358 18.97 10.54 10.93
N THR A 359 18.01 9.63 10.78
CA THR A 359 17.74 8.52 11.70
C THR A 359 18.23 7.18 11.14
N ASP A 360 18.28 7.07 9.82
CA ASP A 360 18.60 5.84 9.08
C ASP A 360 19.79 6.11 8.14
N LEU A 361 20.92 5.48 8.45
CA LEU A 361 22.17 5.68 7.72
C LEU A 361 22.64 4.38 7.06
N TYR A 362 22.92 4.44 5.77
CA TYR A 362 23.41 3.33 4.98
C TYR A 362 24.83 3.60 4.50
N LEU A 363 25.78 2.82 4.98
CA LEU A 363 27.15 2.82 4.52
C LEU A 363 27.34 1.64 3.57
N LEU A 364 27.49 1.97 2.30
CA LEU A 364 27.41 1.02 1.19
C LEU A 364 28.81 0.61 0.70
N ASN A 365 28.82 -0.11 -0.43
CA ASN A 365 30.04 -0.67 -1.02
C ASN A 365 31.11 0.40 -1.22
N GLY A 366 32.32 0.11 -0.74
CA GLY A 366 33.48 0.97 -0.97
C GLY A 366 33.63 2.14 0.01
N PHE A 367 32.70 2.33 0.94
CA PHE A 367 32.89 3.26 2.06
C PHE A 367 34.11 2.84 2.89
N ASN A 368 35.06 3.76 3.09
CA ASN A 368 36.35 3.46 3.72
C ASN A 368 36.90 4.64 4.55
N GLN A 369 36.10 5.15 5.47
CA GLN A 369 36.48 6.23 6.39
C GLN A 369 36.13 5.87 7.85
N PRO A 370 36.73 6.54 8.86
CA PRO A 370 36.29 6.45 10.25
C PRO A 370 34.82 6.80 10.41
N LEU A 371 34.12 6.11 11.31
CA LEU A 371 32.67 6.27 11.54
C LEU A 371 32.31 7.30 12.63
N ASN A 372 33.27 8.12 13.07
CA ASN A 372 33.06 9.15 14.09
C ASN A 372 32.22 10.35 13.62
N PHE A 373 31.87 10.41 12.34
CA PHE A 373 30.96 11.41 11.78
C PHE A 373 29.47 11.08 12.01
N ILE A 374 29.15 9.84 12.39
CA ILE A 374 27.76 9.40 12.53
C ILE A 374 27.13 10.18 13.69
N PRO A 375 26.05 10.93 13.47
CA PRO A 375 25.45 11.75 14.51
C PRO A 375 24.76 10.87 15.57
N PRO A 376 24.64 11.35 16.82
CA PRO A 376 23.98 10.63 17.91
C PRO A 376 22.44 10.63 17.79
N THR A 377 21.91 10.74 16.57
CA THR A 377 20.49 10.64 16.22
C THR A 377 20.21 9.41 15.36
N VAL A 378 21.24 8.76 14.85
CA VAL A 378 21.09 7.52 14.07
C VAL A 378 20.67 6.38 15.01
N GLU A 379 19.54 5.78 14.69
CA GLU A 379 18.97 4.63 15.41
C GLU A 379 19.13 3.33 14.60
N CYS A 380 19.13 3.44 13.27
CA CYS A 380 19.28 2.36 12.31
C CYS A 380 20.53 2.56 11.46
N LEU A 381 21.45 1.59 11.50
CA LEU A 381 22.70 1.64 10.76
C LEU A 381 22.89 0.40 9.89
N TYR A 382 23.18 0.61 8.61
CA TYR A 382 23.46 -0.45 7.65
C TYR A 382 24.91 -0.36 7.20
N LEU A 383 25.63 -1.48 7.28
CA LEU A 383 27.05 -1.59 6.95
C LEU A 383 27.24 -2.68 5.90
N LYS A 384 27.49 -2.27 4.65
CA LYS A 384 27.71 -3.18 3.52
C LYS A 384 29.14 -3.10 3.04
N ASN A 385 29.86 -4.23 3.08
CA ASN A 385 31.22 -4.34 2.52
C ASN A 385 32.18 -3.24 2.99
N ILE A 386 32.08 -2.89 4.28
CA ILE A 386 32.93 -1.87 4.91
C ILE A 386 34.34 -2.42 5.07
N LYS A 387 35.32 -1.72 4.49
CA LYS A 387 36.75 -2.09 4.57
C LYS A 387 37.49 -1.41 5.71
N TYR A 388 36.97 -0.28 6.18
CA TYR A 388 37.56 0.45 7.30
C TYR A 388 37.47 -0.38 8.58
N GLN A 389 38.56 -0.47 9.32
CA GLN A 389 38.63 -1.30 10.53
C GLN A 389 37.80 -0.69 11.66
N LEU A 390 36.77 -1.40 12.11
CA LEU A 390 35.92 -0.96 13.21
C LEU A 390 36.49 -1.37 14.58
N SER A 391 36.27 -0.52 15.57
CA SER A 391 36.72 -0.70 16.95
C SER A 391 35.61 -0.31 17.94
N PRO A 392 35.73 -0.66 19.24
CA PRO A 392 34.76 -0.21 20.24
C PRO A 392 34.55 1.31 20.17
N ASN A 393 33.30 1.75 20.25
CA ASN A 393 32.86 3.15 20.10
C ASN A 393 32.95 3.72 18.67
N SER A 394 33.21 2.91 17.63
CA SER A 394 33.15 3.38 16.24
C SER A 394 31.75 3.81 15.80
N ILE A 395 30.69 3.26 16.41
CA ILE A 395 29.31 3.64 16.10
C ILE A 395 28.61 4.18 17.36
N PRO A 396 27.69 5.15 17.24
CA PRO A 396 27.03 5.77 18.39
C PRO A 396 26.20 4.79 19.23
N ALA A 397 26.12 5.05 20.54
CA ALA A 397 25.28 4.27 21.45
C ALA A 397 23.77 4.48 21.22
N THR A 398 23.37 5.38 20.34
CA THR A 398 21.96 5.53 19.93
C THR A 398 21.50 4.47 18.93
N VAL A 399 22.44 3.76 18.28
CA VAL A 399 22.11 2.68 17.35
C VAL A 399 21.46 1.53 18.12
N THR A 400 20.24 1.19 17.71
CA THR A 400 19.44 0.09 18.29
C THR A 400 19.18 -1.03 17.28
N HIS A 401 19.23 -0.72 15.97
CA HIS A 401 19.11 -1.64 14.86
C HIS A 401 20.38 -1.59 14.01
N LEU A 402 21.07 -2.73 13.90
CA LEU A 402 22.32 -2.83 13.14
C LEU A 402 22.20 -3.93 12.09
N TYR A 403 22.50 -3.55 10.85
CA TYR A 403 22.50 -4.44 9.70
C TYR A 403 23.91 -4.60 9.18
N LEU A 404 24.46 -5.80 9.30
CA LEU A 404 25.75 -6.17 8.72
C LEU A 404 25.47 -6.96 7.45
N GLU A 405 25.54 -6.27 6.32
CA GLU A 405 25.15 -6.79 5.02
C GLU A 405 26.29 -7.55 4.32
N LYS A 406 25.95 -8.17 3.18
CA LYS A 406 26.88 -8.90 2.32
C LYS A 406 28.21 -8.18 2.11
N GLY A 407 29.28 -8.93 2.35
CA GLY A 407 30.66 -8.47 2.19
C GLY A 407 31.28 -7.92 3.47
N PHE A 408 30.52 -7.74 4.55
CA PHE A 408 31.08 -7.43 5.86
C PHE A 408 31.91 -8.62 6.38
N ASN A 409 33.19 -8.37 6.69
CA ASN A 409 34.13 -9.43 7.06
C ASN A 409 35.16 -8.95 8.09
N GLN A 410 34.69 -8.56 9.27
CA GLN A 410 35.51 -8.03 10.37
C GLN A 410 34.99 -8.52 11.74
N PRO A 411 35.82 -8.42 12.81
CA PRO A 411 35.35 -8.69 14.17
C PRO A 411 34.16 -7.82 14.56
N LEU A 412 33.24 -8.37 15.36
CA LEU A 412 31.99 -7.72 15.77
C LEU A 412 32.06 -7.00 17.13
N ASN A 413 33.24 -6.87 17.72
CA ASN A 413 33.44 -6.21 19.02
C ASN A 413 33.19 -4.69 19.04
N PHE A 414 32.89 -4.08 17.89
CA PHE A 414 32.51 -2.66 17.79
C PHE A 414 31.03 -2.41 18.10
N ILE A 415 30.19 -3.46 18.09
CA ILE A 415 28.75 -3.34 18.25
C ILE A 415 28.45 -2.83 19.68
N PRO A 416 27.74 -1.69 19.83
CA PRO A 416 27.50 -1.11 21.13
C PRO A 416 26.46 -1.92 21.92
N PRO A 417 26.50 -1.88 23.27
CA PRO A 417 25.57 -2.62 24.14
C PRO A 417 24.15 -2.02 24.16
N THR A 418 23.75 -1.34 23.10
CA THR A 418 22.43 -0.74 22.87
C THR A 418 21.69 -1.40 21.70
N VAL A 419 22.41 -2.17 20.86
CA VAL A 419 21.82 -2.91 19.74
C VAL A 419 20.98 -4.06 20.25
N LYS A 420 19.66 -3.98 20.01
CA LYS A 420 18.68 -5.01 20.37
C LYS A 420 18.31 -5.91 19.20
N ASN A 421 18.36 -5.33 17.99
CA ASN A 421 18.04 -5.99 16.72
C ASN A 421 19.32 -6.05 15.89
N LEU A 422 19.82 -7.26 15.64
CA LEU A 422 21.05 -7.49 14.89
C LEU A 422 20.76 -8.37 13.67
N TYR A 423 21.16 -7.90 12.50
CA TYR A 423 21.05 -8.61 11.24
C TYR A 423 22.45 -8.94 10.72
N LEU A 424 22.68 -10.22 10.44
CA LEU A 424 23.94 -10.76 9.97
C LEU A 424 23.69 -11.47 8.64
N GLU A 425 24.09 -10.86 7.53
CA GLU A 425 23.92 -11.41 6.18
C GLU A 425 25.28 -11.88 5.63
N ASN A 426 25.40 -13.18 5.33
CA ASN A 426 26.59 -13.77 4.70
C ASN A 426 27.91 -13.39 5.40
N ILE A 427 27.92 -13.40 6.73
CA ILE A 427 29.11 -13.09 7.53
C ILE A 427 30.08 -14.25 7.43
N LYS A 428 31.28 -13.97 6.91
CA LYS A 428 32.37 -14.96 6.76
C LYS A 428 33.39 -14.92 7.88
N TYR A 429 33.38 -13.86 8.68
CA TYR A 429 34.24 -13.72 9.85
C TYR A 429 33.82 -14.72 10.92
N GLN A 430 34.79 -15.42 11.53
CA GLN A 430 34.51 -16.45 12.53
C GLN A 430 33.94 -15.84 13.81
N LEU A 431 32.70 -16.18 14.16
CA LEU A 431 32.04 -15.70 15.37
C LEU A 431 32.35 -16.58 16.59
N THR A 432 32.32 -15.97 17.77
CA THR A 432 32.59 -16.58 19.09
C THR A 432 31.57 -16.06 20.11
N PRO A 433 31.40 -16.70 21.29
CA PRO A 433 30.39 -16.32 22.30
C PRO A 433 30.35 -14.84 22.71
N ASP A 434 31.48 -14.13 22.64
CA ASP A 434 31.59 -12.70 22.99
C ASP A 434 31.51 -11.75 21.77
N SER A 435 31.19 -12.28 20.59
CA SER A 435 31.19 -11.49 19.34
C SER A 435 30.02 -10.53 19.24
N ILE A 436 28.86 -10.85 19.83
CA ILE A 436 27.68 -9.98 19.79
C ILE A 436 27.21 -9.61 21.20
N PRO A 437 26.64 -8.41 21.42
CA PRO A 437 26.27 -7.96 22.75
C PRO A 437 25.23 -8.86 23.42
N ALA A 438 25.41 -9.13 24.72
CA ALA A 438 24.47 -9.92 25.52
C ALA A 438 23.10 -9.24 25.77
N ILE A 439 22.81 -8.09 25.15
CA ILE A 439 21.49 -7.45 25.21
C ILE A 439 20.65 -7.74 23.96
N VAL A 440 21.24 -8.34 22.92
CA VAL A 440 20.52 -8.67 21.68
C VAL A 440 19.36 -9.61 22.00
N THR A 441 18.16 -9.23 21.58
CA THR A 441 16.93 -10.02 21.77
C THR A 441 16.34 -10.54 20.46
N TYR A 442 16.62 -9.84 19.35
CA TYR A 442 16.25 -10.23 17.99
C TYR A 442 17.51 -10.43 17.17
N LEU A 443 17.69 -11.63 16.64
CA LEU A 443 18.82 -11.98 15.79
C LEU A 443 18.35 -12.56 14.46
N PHE A 444 18.85 -12.00 13.38
CA PHE A 444 18.57 -12.44 12.01
C PHE A 444 19.86 -12.94 11.38
N LEU A 445 19.88 -14.22 11.01
CA LEU A 445 20.97 -14.84 10.28
C LEU A 445 20.49 -15.12 8.86
N LEU A 446 21.03 -14.36 7.91
CA LEU A 446 20.54 -14.27 6.54
C LEU A 446 21.59 -14.74 5.53
N ASP A 447 21.10 -15.20 4.38
CA ASP A 447 21.84 -15.51 3.15
C ASP A 447 23.14 -16.31 3.31
N ASP A 448 23.05 -17.63 3.09
CA ASP A 448 24.21 -18.54 2.98
C ASP A 448 25.11 -18.57 4.23
N PHE A 449 24.57 -18.27 5.41
CA PHE A 449 25.32 -18.31 6.67
C PHE A 449 25.80 -19.75 6.94
N ASP A 450 27.13 -19.92 7.06
CA ASP A 450 27.79 -21.24 7.08
C ASP A 450 28.82 -21.35 8.22
N GLN A 451 28.37 -21.10 9.46
CA GLN A 451 29.20 -21.20 10.66
C GLN A 451 28.41 -21.75 11.86
N PRO A 452 29.10 -22.29 12.90
CA PRO A 452 28.46 -22.64 14.17
C PRO A 452 27.69 -21.47 14.78
N LEU A 453 26.60 -21.80 15.48
CA LEU A 453 25.70 -20.83 16.11
C LEU A 453 25.91 -20.71 17.63
N ASP A 454 27.04 -21.21 18.14
CA ASP A 454 27.42 -21.13 19.57
C ASP A 454 27.74 -19.69 20.04
N PHE A 455 27.87 -18.74 19.12
CA PHE A 455 28.02 -17.32 19.43
C PHE A 455 26.72 -16.63 19.89
N ILE A 456 25.56 -17.26 19.71
CA ILE A 456 24.27 -16.63 20.01
C ILE A 456 24.12 -16.49 21.54
N PRO A 457 23.95 -15.26 22.08
CA PRO A 457 23.89 -15.05 23.51
C PRO A 457 22.57 -15.59 24.10
N PRO A 458 22.56 -16.01 25.37
CA PRO A 458 21.38 -16.55 26.06
C PRO A 458 20.34 -15.47 26.43
N THR A 459 20.25 -14.41 25.64
CA THR A 459 19.25 -13.34 25.72
C THR A 459 18.37 -13.26 24.48
N VAL A 460 18.79 -13.92 23.39
CA VAL A 460 18.01 -13.98 22.16
C VAL A 460 16.71 -14.74 22.42
N LYS A 461 15.60 -14.09 22.11
CA LYS A 461 14.24 -14.63 22.22
C LYS A 461 13.58 -14.87 20.87
N HIS A 462 13.96 -14.07 19.88
CA HIS A 462 13.50 -14.14 18.50
C HIS A 462 14.69 -14.43 17.59
N LEU A 463 14.64 -15.56 16.89
CA LEU A 463 15.70 -16.00 15.99
C LEU A 463 15.12 -16.24 14.60
N TYR A 464 15.76 -15.65 13.60
CA TYR A 464 15.40 -15.80 12.19
C TYR A 464 16.57 -16.46 11.46
N LEU A 465 16.28 -17.54 10.75
CA LEU A 465 17.25 -18.36 10.05
C LEU A 465 16.83 -18.48 8.59
N GLN A 466 17.56 -17.82 7.70
CA GLN A 466 17.33 -17.87 6.26
C GLN A 466 18.54 -18.51 5.57
N ASN A 467 18.27 -19.53 4.74
CA ASN A 467 19.29 -20.16 3.89
C ASN A 467 20.60 -20.53 4.65
N ILE A 468 20.45 -21.14 5.83
CA ILE A 468 21.58 -21.58 6.67
C ILE A 468 22.19 -22.85 6.08
N LYS A 469 23.49 -22.80 5.78
CA LYS A 469 24.26 -23.94 5.24
C LYS A 469 24.87 -24.81 6.33
N TYR A 470 25.16 -24.21 7.48
CA TYR A 470 25.71 -24.93 8.62
C TYR A 470 24.70 -25.96 9.17
N GLN A 471 25.18 -27.17 9.43
CA GLN A 471 24.37 -28.25 9.97
C GLN A 471 24.06 -28.03 11.46
N LEU A 472 22.79 -27.80 11.78
CA LEU A 472 22.35 -27.54 13.15
C LEU A 472 22.17 -28.82 13.98
N THR A 473 22.45 -28.69 15.27
CA THR A 473 22.34 -29.75 16.29
C THR A 473 21.51 -29.25 17.49
N PRO A 474 21.02 -30.11 18.39
CA PRO A 474 20.18 -29.71 19.54
C PRO A 474 20.74 -28.58 20.42
N ASP A 475 22.07 -28.43 20.48
CA ASP A 475 22.73 -27.39 21.28
C ASP A 475 23.10 -26.13 20.47
N SER A 476 22.73 -26.07 19.19
CA SER A 476 23.13 -24.98 18.29
C SER A 476 22.42 -23.65 18.57
N ILE A 477 21.21 -23.66 19.16
CA ILE A 477 20.48 -22.43 19.47
C ILE A 477 20.10 -22.40 20.95
N PRO A 478 20.17 -21.23 21.62
CA PRO A 478 19.98 -21.16 23.06
C PRO A 478 18.54 -21.45 23.47
N ALA A 479 18.36 -22.07 24.64
CA ALA A 479 17.06 -22.36 25.24
C ALA A 479 16.25 -21.10 25.63
N THR A 480 16.77 -19.89 25.41
CA THR A 480 16.02 -18.65 25.58
C THR A 480 15.17 -18.29 24.36
N VAL A 481 15.38 -18.96 23.22
CA VAL A 481 14.57 -18.76 22.00
C VAL A 481 13.14 -19.25 22.25
N ILE A 482 12.19 -18.35 22.04
CA ILE A 482 10.73 -18.60 22.18
C ILE A 482 10.04 -18.53 20.82
N TYR A 483 10.55 -17.66 19.94
CA TYR A 483 10.04 -17.43 18.59
C TYR A 483 11.13 -17.79 17.59
N LEU A 484 10.85 -18.77 16.72
CA LEU A 484 11.79 -19.24 15.71
C LEU A 484 11.16 -19.10 14.33
N HIS A 485 11.88 -18.43 13.44
CA HIS A 485 11.53 -18.30 12.03
C HIS A 485 12.55 -19.04 11.17
N LEU A 486 12.06 -20.03 10.43
CA LEU A 486 12.83 -20.75 9.42
C LEU A 486 12.32 -20.29 8.06
N GLU A 487 13.15 -19.53 7.38
CA GLU A 487 12.79 -18.82 6.16
C GLU A 487 13.29 -19.53 4.90
N ASN A 488 13.04 -18.89 3.74
CA ASN A 488 13.40 -19.41 2.44
C ASN A 488 14.86 -19.90 2.36
N GLY A 489 15.05 -21.04 1.70
CA GLY A 489 16.35 -21.71 1.57
C GLY A 489 16.71 -22.63 2.74
N PHE A 490 15.98 -22.62 3.86
CA PHE A 490 16.26 -23.54 4.95
C PHE A 490 15.91 -25.00 4.58
N ASN A 491 16.90 -25.89 4.57
CA ASN A 491 16.75 -27.26 4.05
C ASN A 491 17.52 -28.31 4.87
N GLN A 492 17.19 -28.43 6.16
CA GLN A 492 17.81 -29.40 7.07
C GLN A 492 16.81 -29.92 8.13
N PRO A 493 17.12 -31.02 8.85
CA PRO A 493 16.27 -31.55 9.90
C PRO A 493 15.99 -30.54 11.01
N LEU A 494 14.81 -30.62 11.62
CA LEU A 494 14.35 -29.67 12.65
C LEU A 494 14.59 -30.14 14.10
N ASN A 495 15.37 -31.20 14.30
CA ASN A 495 15.68 -31.73 15.63
C ASN A 495 16.58 -30.81 16.49
N PHE A 496 17.07 -29.70 15.94
CA PHE A 496 17.81 -28.68 16.67
C PHE A 496 16.91 -27.72 17.47
N ILE A 497 15.59 -27.70 17.19
CA ILE A 497 14.68 -26.74 17.81
C ILE A 497 14.55 -27.05 19.31
N PRO A 498 14.88 -26.11 20.21
CA PRO A 498 14.87 -26.37 21.65
C PRO A 498 13.43 -26.45 22.16
N PRO A 499 13.19 -27.20 23.26
CA PRO A 499 11.88 -27.38 23.87
C PRO A 499 11.38 -26.12 24.62
N THR A 500 11.82 -24.94 24.21
CA THR A 500 11.40 -23.64 24.72
C THR A 500 10.66 -22.83 23.67
N VAL A 501 10.76 -23.23 22.40
CA VAL A 501 10.04 -22.60 21.28
C VAL A 501 8.55 -22.84 21.44
N LYS A 502 7.78 -21.75 21.41
CA LYS A 502 6.31 -21.74 21.49
C LYS A 502 5.66 -21.35 20.17
N SER A 503 6.35 -20.52 19.39
CA SER A 503 5.90 -20.04 18.09
C SER A 503 6.93 -20.39 17.02
N LEU A 504 6.52 -21.16 16.04
CA LEU A 504 7.37 -21.62 14.94
C LEU A 504 6.79 -21.18 13.60
N TYR A 505 7.63 -20.53 12.79
CA TYR A 505 7.31 -20.13 11.44
C TYR A 505 8.15 -20.95 10.46
N LEU A 506 7.46 -21.59 9.51
CA LEU A 506 8.05 -22.40 8.46
C LEU A 506 7.64 -21.80 7.11
N ASP A 507 8.58 -21.15 6.45
CA ASP A 507 8.39 -20.54 5.13
C ASP A 507 9.25 -21.26 4.09
N SER A 508 8.63 -21.72 3.01
CA SER A 508 9.31 -22.32 1.86
C SER A 508 10.22 -23.51 2.22
N ILE A 509 9.86 -24.24 3.29
CA ILE A 509 10.61 -25.39 3.79
C ILE A 509 10.42 -26.60 2.87
N LYS A 510 11.53 -27.05 2.27
CA LYS A 510 11.56 -28.20 1.35
C LYS A 510 11.95 -29.52 2.03
N TYR A 511 12.51 -29.44 3.24
CA TYR A 511 12.88 -30.61 4.02
C TYR A 511 11.64 -31.40 4.46
N GLN A 512 11.70 -32.73 4.36
CA GLN A 512 10.58 -33.61 4.71
C GLN A 512 10.41 -33.72 6.23
N LEU A 513 9.27 -33.26 6.74
CA LEU A 513 8.97 -33.28 8.17
C LEU A 513 8.30 -34.59 8.62
N THR A 514 8.55 -34.96 9.87
CA THR A 514 8.03 -36.16 10.54
C THR A 514 7.42 -35.77 11.90
N PRO A 515 6.58 -36.62 12.54
CA PRO A 515 5.91 -36.30 13.81
C PRO A 515 6.82 -35.80 14.95
N ASP A 516 8.09 -36.22 14.98
CA ASP A 516 9.04 -35.81 16.01
C ASP A 516 9.89 -34.58 15.59
N SER A 517 9.61 -33.98 14.43
CA SER A 517 10.39 -32.84 13.91
C SER A 517 10.11 -31.53 14.65
N ILE A 518 8.97 -31.37 15.29
CA ILE A 518 8.59 -30.13 16.00
C ILE A 518 8.44 -30.45 17.50
N PRO A 519 9.05 -29.66 18.41
CA PRO A 519 8.88 -29.86 19.84
C PRO A 519 7.43 -29.73 20.30
N ALA A 520 7.04 -30.54 21.28
CA ALA A 520 5.71 -30.49 21.91
C ALA A 520 5.43 -29.20 22.69
N THR A 521 6.38 -28.26 22.78
CA THR A 521 6.15 -26.93 23.37
C THR A 521 5.55 -25.94 22.40
N VAL A 522 5.55 -26.24 21.10
CA VAL A 522 4.97 -25.37 20.07
C VAL A 522 3.45 -25.36 20.19
N THR A 523 2.90 -24.15 20.35
CA THR A 523 1.45 -23.89 20.42
C THR A 523 0.94 -23.07 19.24
N TYR A 524 1.81 -22.25 18.63
CA TYR A 524 1.55 -21.46 17.43
C TYR A 524 2.42 -21.98 16.29
N LEU A 525 1.80 -22.40 15.19
CA LEU A 525 2.49 -22.88 14.01
C LEU A 525 2.03 -22.10 12.78
N TYR A 526 3.00 -21.56 12.05
CA TYR A 526 2.78 -20.84 10.80
C TYR A 526 3.43 -21.63 9.67
N LEU A 527 2.60 -22.13 8.76
CA LEU A 527 3.02 -22.75 7.51
C LEU A 527 2.74 -21.76 6.39
N LEU A 528 3.81 -21.19 5.85
CA LEU A 528 3.77 -20.08 4.91
C LEU A 528 4.00 -20.55 3.48
N ASP A 529 4.43 -19.62 2.61
CA ASP A 529 4.49 -19.80 1.17
C ASP A 529 5.32 -21.03 0.75
N ASP A 530 4.94 -21.64 -0.38
CA ASP A 530 5.61 -22.79 -0.99
C ASP A 530 5.74 -24.06 -0.13
N PHE A 531 5.02 -24.15 0.99
CA PHE A 531 4.93 -25.37 1.77
C PHE A 531 4.06 -26.43 1.05
N ASN A 532 4.68 -27.53 0.60
CA ASN A 532 4.04 -28.55 -0.23
C ASN A 532 4.34 -29.99 0.24
N GLN A 533 4.00 -30.31 1.49
CA GLN A 533 4.18 -31.64 2.08
C GLN A 533 3.03 -31.99 3.04
N PRO A 534 2.83 -33.29 3.38
CA PRO A 534 1.81 -33.73 4.33
C PRO A 534 1.95 -33.04 5.69
N LEU A 535 0.82 -32.75 6.35
CA LEU A 535 0.76 -32.02 7.62
C LEU A 535 0.70 -32.91 8.87
N ASN A 536 0.93 -34.22 8.73
CA ASN A 536 0.91 -35.19 9.83
C ASN A 536 2.06 -35.04 10.84
N PHE A 537 3.01 -34.12 10.59
CA PHE A 537 4.08 -33.78 11.52
C PHE A 537 3.64 -32.81 12.63
N ILE A 538 2.48 -32.16 12.48
CA ILE A 538 2.03 -31.12 13.42
C ILE A 538 1.74 -31.77 14.78
N PRO A 539 2.41 -31.33 15.87
CA PRO A 539 2.20 -31.95 17.18
C PRO A 539 0.83 -31.58 17.75
N PRO A 540 0.22 -32.46 18.58
CA PRO A 540 -1.10 -32.23 19.19
C PRO A 540 -1.11 -31.08 20.22
N THR A 541 0.03 -30.45 20.47
CA THR A 541 0.13 -29.27 21.35
C THR A 541 -0.19 -27.96 20.61
N VAL A 542 -0.18 -27.98 19.28
CA VAL A 542 -0.59 -26.83 18.46
C VAL A 542 -2.07 -26.54 18.68
N LYS A 543 -2.38 -25.28 18.94
CA LYS A 543 -3.75 -24.75 19.09
C LYS A 543 -4.09 -23.70 18.05
N TYR A 544 -3.07 -22.97 17.60
CA TYR A 544 -3.18 -21.89 16.61
C TYR A 544 -2.40 -22.30 15.37
N LEU A 545 -3.11 -22.48 14.26
CA LEU A 545 -2.52 -22.90 13.00
C LEU A 545 -2.81 -21.88 11.91
N TYR A 546 -1.75 -21.43 11.24
CA TYR A 546 -1.81 -20.52 10.11
C TYR A 546 -1.32 -21.22 8.86
N LEU A 547 -2.17 -21.24 7.83
CA LEU A 547 -1.93 -21.89 6.55
C LEU A 547 -2.02 -20.84 5.45
N LYS A 548 -0.89 -20.49 4.84
CA LYS A 548 -0.83 -19.56 3.70
C LYS A 548 -0.31 -20.31 2.47
N ASN A 549 -0.98 -20.14 1.33
CA ASN A 549 -0.53 -20.66 0.04
C ASN A 549 -0.12 -22.17 0.06
N ILE A 550 -0.86 -22.98 0.84
CA ILE A 550 -0.61 -24.41 0.96
C ILE A 550 -1.09 -25.12 -0.31
N LYS A 551 -0.15 -25.71 -1.05
CA LYS A 551 -0.41 -26.43 -2.31
C LYS A 551 -0.71 -27.92 -2.09
N TYR A 552 -0.29 -28.47 -0.95
CA TYR A 552 -0.56 -29.86 -0.60
C TYR A 552 -2.05 -30.07 -0.34
N GLN A 553 -2.60 -31.15 -0.92
CA GLN A 553 -4.02 -31.48 -0.77
C GLN A 553 -4.32 -32.01 0.63
N LEU A 554 -5.15 -31.28 1.37
CA LEU A 554 -5.57 -31.66 2.72
C LEU A 554 -6.78 -32.58 2.70
N THR A 555 -6.72 -33.61 3.54
CA THR A 555 -7.79 -34.58 3.81
C THR A 555 -8.24 -34.49 5.26
N PRO A 556 -9.37 -35.11 5.64
CA PRO A 556 -9.64 -35.42 7.03
C PRO A 556 -8.39 -36.05 7.69
N ASP A 557 -8.13 -35.68 8.95
CA ASP A 557 -6.96 -36.07 9.73
C ASP A 557 -5.60 -35.45 9.33
N SER A 558 -5.57 -34.55 8.33
CA SER A 558 -4.32 -33.87 7.96
C SER A 558 -3.77 -32.94 9.04
N ILE A 559 -4.63 -32.38 9.89
CA ILE A 559 -4.23 -31.52 11.02
C ILE A 559 -4.81 -32.08 12.32
N PRO A 560 -4.12 -31.91 13.47
CA PRO A 560 -4.53 -32.54 14.72
C PRO A 560 -5.86 -31.98 15.23
N ALA A 561 -6.66 -32.84 15.87
CA ALA A 561 -7.92 -32.48 16.53
C ALA A 561 -7.70 -31.73 17.88
N THR A 562 -6.69 -30.85 17.91
CA THR A 562 -6.35 -29.97 19.03
C THR A 562 -6.34 -28.50 18.59
N ILE A 563 -6.40 -28.23 17.29
CA ILE A 563 -6.52 -26.89 16.72
C ILE A 563 -7.86 -26.29 17.15
N ILE A 564 -7.78 -25.07 17.70
CA ILE A 564 -8.94 -24.27 18.15
C ILE A 564 -9.13 -23.07 17.23
N ASP A 565 -8.01 -22.44 16.83
CA ASP A 565 -7.94 -21.26 15.99
C ASP A 565 -7.24 -21.62 14.66
N LEU A 566 -7.99 -21.54 13.57
CA LEU A 566 -7.48 -21.86 12.23
C LEU A 566 -7.54 -20.64 11.33
N TYR A 567 -6.38 -20.28 10.77
CA TYR A 567 -6.24 -19.20 9.81
C TYR A 567 -5.90 -19.78 8.44
N LEU A 568 -6.82 -19.59 7.49
CA LEU A 568 -6.62 -19.89 6.09
C LEU A 568 -6.37 -18.56 5.38
N LEU A 569 -5.11 -18.34 5.03
CA LEU A 569 -4.60 -17.08 4.52
C LEU A 569 -4.54 -17.06 3.00
N ASP A 570 -4.03 -15.95 2.46
CA ASP A 570 -3.89 -15.74 1.03
C ASP A 570 -3.21 -16.92 0.30
N GLY A 571 -3.67 -17.21 -0.91
CA GLY A 571 -3.24 -18.35 -1.73
C GLY A 571 -3.86 -19.70 -1.35
N PHE A 572 -4.58 -19.83 -0.24
CA PHE A 572 -5.26 -21.09 0.10
C PHE A 572 -6.48 -21.35 -0.82
N ASN A 573 -6.43 -22.43 -1.61
CA ASN A 573 -7.42 -22.70 -2.66
C ASN A 573 -7.82 -24.18 -2.76
N GLN A 574 -8.34 -24.75 -1.68
CA GLN A 574 -8.77 -26.15 -1.62
C GLN A 574 -10.00 -26.36 -0.70
N PRO A 575 -10.68 -27.53 -0.77
CA PRO A 575 -11.84 -27.83 0.07
C PRO A 575 -11.53 -27.74 1.57
N LEU A 576 -12.52 -27.38 2.38
CA LEU A 576 -12.39 -27.16 3.83
C LEU A 576 -12.82 -28.39 4.68
N ASN A 577 -13.03 -29.54 4.06
CA ASN A 577 -13.46 -30.77 4.75
C ASN A 577 -12.38 -31.40 5.67
N PHE A 578 -11.15 -30.89 5.66
CA PHE A 578 -10.08 -31.30 6.57
C PHE A 578 -10.16 -30.66 7.96
N ILE A 579 -10.98 -29.61 8.13
CA ILE A 579 -11.04 -28.83 9.37
C ILE A 579 -11.60 -29.73 10.49
N PRO A 580 -10.87 -29.94 11.60
CA PRO A 580 -11.33 -30.79 12.69
C PRO A 580 -12.46 -30.11 13.47
N THR A 581 -13.29 -30.92 14.13
CA THR A 581 -14.42 -30.45 14.94
C THR A 581 -14.02 -29.72 16.21
N THR A 582 -12.72 -29.63 16.53
CA THR A 582 -12.23 -28.80 17.64
C THR A 582 -12.11 -27.33 17.29
N VAL A 583 -12.11 -26.97 16.00
CA VAL A 583 -12.01 -25.57 15.56
C VAL A 583 -13.27 -24.81 15.97
N GLN A 584 -13.06 -23.69 16.66
CA GLN A 584 -14.10 -22.77 17.12
C GLN A 584 -14.01 -21.41 16.42
N TYR A 585 -12.79 -20.99 16.07
CA TYR A 585 -12.47 -19.73 15.41
C TYR A 585 -11.85 -20.00 14.05
N LEU A 586 -12.52 -19.54 13.01
CA LEU A 586 -12.07 -19.69 11.63
C LEU A 586 -11.86 -18.32 10.99
N TYR A 587 -10.68 -18.14 10.39
CA TYR A 587 -10.30 -16.93 9.67
C TYR A 587 -10.04 -17.27 8.22
N LEU A 588 -10.72 -16.58 7.31
CA LEU A 588 -10.64 -16.80 5.87
C LEU A 588 -10.20 -15.50 5.20
N GLN A 589 -9.01 -15.50 4.60
CA GLN A 589 -8.47 -14.35 3.85
C GLN A 589 -8.26 -14.73 2.39
N ASN A 590 -8.77 -13.89 1.48
CA ASN A 590 -8.62 -14.05 0.02
C ASN A 590 -8.90 -15.48 -0.53
N ILE A 591 -9.78 -16.24 0.10
CA ILE A 591 -10.10 -17.62 -0.31
C ILE A 591 -10.84 -17.60 -1.66
N LYS A 592 -10.29 -18.29 -2.65
CA LYS A 592 -10.88 -18.43 -4.00
C LYS A 592 -11.66 -19.72 -4.21
N TYR A 593 -11.43 -20.73 -3.37
CA TYR A 593 -12.15 -22.00 -3.42
C TYR A 593 -13.62 -21.79 -3.09
N GLN A 594 -14.53 -22.29 -3.93
CA GLN A 594 -15.97 -22.08 -3.78
C GLN A 594 -16.51 -22.78 -2.53
N LEU A 595 -17.01 -22.00 -1.57
CA LEU A 595 -17.55 -22.53 -0.31
C LEU A 595 -19.04 -22.89 -0.41
N THR A 596 -19.44 -23.92 0.34
CA THR A 596 -20.81 -24.40 0.51
C THR A 596 -21.18 -24.51 1.99
N PRO A 597 -22.48 -24.60 2.36
CA PRO A 597 -22.90 -24.70 3.77
C PRO A 597 -22.22 -25.80 4.58
N ASP A 598 -21.87 -26.92 3.95
CA ASP A 598 -21.21 -28.07 4.60
C ASP A 598 -19.68 -27.93 4.65
N SER A 599 -19.11 -26.84 4.12
CA SER A 599 -17.66 -26.61 4.09
C SER A 599 -17.09 -26.28 5.48
N ILE A 600 -17.88 -25.72 6.38
CA ILE A 600 -17.44 -25.29 7.71
C ILE A 600 -18.03 -26.22 8.77
N PRO A 601 -17.22 -26.79 9.68
CA PRO A 601 -17.73 -27.64 10.74
C PRO A 601 -18.73 -26.90 11.64
N ALA A 602 -19.76 -27.62 12.10
CA ALA A 602 -20.82 -27.08 12.98
C ALA A 602 -20.29 -26.57 14.34
N THR A 603 -19.05 -26.89 14.70
CA THR A 603 -18.40 -26.43 15.93
C THR A 603 -17.85 -25.00 15.84
N VAL A 604 -17.69 -24.47 14.62
CA VAL A 604 -17.26 -23.09 14.41
C VAL A 604 -18.40 -22.16 14.82
N THR A 605 -18.08 -21.21 15.69
CA THR A 605 -19.02 -20.20 16.19
C THR A 605 -18.55 -18.77 15.92
N TYR A 606 -17.26 -18.59 15.64
CA TYR A 606 -16.61 -17.33 15.24
C TYR A 606 -16.05 -17.48 13.82
N LEU A 607 -16.57 -16.67 12.91
CA LEU A 607 -16.11 -16.63 11.52
C LEU A 607 -15.63 -15.23 11.17
N ASN A 608 -14.40 -15.12 10.68
CA ASN A 608 -13.81 -13.88 10.22
C ASN A 608 -13.53 -13.98 8.72
N LEU A 609 -14.22 -13.16 7.94
CA LEU A 609 -13.98 -12.99 6.52
C LEU A 609 -13.14 -11.72 6.34
N LEU A 610 -11.85 -11.95 6.07
CA LEU A 610 -10.82 -10.93 6.00
C LEU A 610 -10.68 -10.38 4.58
N ASP A 611 -9.74 -9.45 4.41
CA ASP A 611 -9.49 -8.78 3.14
C ASP A 611 -9.29 -9.75 1.95
N GLY A 612 -9.79 -9.35 0.78
CA GLY A 612 -9.76 -10.14 -0.46
C GLY A 612 -10.83 -11.22 -0.58
N PHE A 613 -11.63 -11.49 0.46
CA PHE A 613 -12.74 -12.45 0.38
C PHE A 613 -13.87 -11.92 -0.53
N ASP A 614 -14.14 -12.61 -1.63
CA ASP A 614 -15.06 -12.16 -2.69
C ASP A 614 -15.97 -13.29 -3.18
N GLN A 615 -16.66 -13.95 -2.25
CA GLN A 615 -17.64 -14.99 -2.55
C GLN A 615 -18.95 -14.71 -1.83
N SER A 616 -20.07 -15.18 -2.38
CA SER A 616 -21.40 -15.13 -1.73
C SER A 616 -21.38 -15.74 -0.33
N LEU A 617 -22.06 -15.10 0.63
CA LEU A 617 -22.09 -15.53 2.04
C LEU A 617 -23.06 -16.68 2.35
N ASN A 618 -23.72 -17.27 1.35
CA ASN A 618 -24.70 -18.35 1.55
C ASN A 618 -24.10 -19.65 2.13
N PHE A 619 -22.78 -19.78 2.19
CA PHE A 619 -22.09 -20.91 2.81
C PHE A 619 -22.03 -20.82 4.34
N ILE A 620 -22.29 -19.66 4.93
CA ILE A 620 -22.13 -19.47 6.37
C ILE A 620 -23.15 -20.37 7.10
N PRO A 621 -22.71 -21.33 7.95
CA PRO A 621 -23.63 -22.24 8.61
C PRO A 621 -24.41 -21.56 9.74
N HIS A 622 -25.57 -22.13 10.09
CA HIS A 622 -26.41 -21.67 11.21
C HIS A 622 -25.80 -21.87 12.61
N THR A 623 -24.52 -22.23 12.70
CA THR A 623 -23.79 -22.35 13.97
C THR A 623 -23.05 -21.05 14.33
N ILE A 624 -22.83 -20.17 13.34
CA ILE A 624 -22.10 -18.92 13.53
C ILE A 624 -22.92 -17.95 14.40
N LYS A 625 -22.27 -17.43 15.45
CA LYS A 625 -22.82 -16.43 16.37
C LYS A 625 -22.09 -15.09 16.28
N TYR A 626 -20.79 -15.14 15.95
CA TYR A 626 -19.92 -13.99 15.78
C TYR A 626 -19.42 -13.97 14.34
N LEU A 627 -19.74 -12.89 13.64
CA LEU A 627 -19.35 -12.70 12.25
C LEU A 627 -18.58 -11.40 12.11
N TYR A 628 -17.39 -11.49 11.55
CA TYR A 628 -16.55 -10.35 11.17
C TYR A 628 -16.46 -10.31 9.65
N LEU A 629 -16.75 -9.13 9.07
CA LEU A 629 -16.72 -8.88 7.64
C LEU A 629 -15.83 -7.66 7.34
N GLN A 630 -14.83 -7.87 6.49
CA GLN A 630 -13.94 -6.81 6.01
C GLN A 630 -13.94 -6.80 4.48
N ASN A 631 -13.94 -5.59 3.90
CA ASN A 631 -13.84 -5.35 2.45
C ASN A 631 -14.78 -6.18 1.54
N ILE A 632 -16.02 -6.46 1.98
CA ILE A 632 -17.03 -7.13 1.14
C ILE A 632 -17.56 -6.13 0.10
N LYS A 633 -17.24 -6.36 -1.18
CA LYS A 633 -17.47 -5.40 -2.28
C LYS A 633 -18.82 -5.54 -2.98
N TYR A 634 -19.43 -6.72 -2.94
CA TYR A 634 -20.74 -6.96 -3.57
C TYR A 634 -21.88 -6.69 -2.60
N GLN A 635 -23.07 -6.42 -3.16
CA GLN A 635 -24.25 -6.07 -2.36
C GLN A 635 -24.84 -7.29 -1.63
N LEU A 636 -24.97 -7.17 -0.31
CA LEU A 636 -25.66 -8.13 0.55
C LEU A 636 -27.15 -7.80 0.61
N THR A 637 -27.97 -8.86 0.60
CA THR A 637 -29.44 -8.80 0.67
C THR A 637 -29.95 -9.47 1.95
N PRO A 638 -31.20 -9.24 2.38
CA PRO A 638 -31.80 -9.98 3.49
C PRO A 638 -31.59 -11.50 3.35
N ASN A 639 -31.23 -12.15 4.45
CA ASN A 639 -30.84 -13.57 4.53
C ASN A 639 -29.47 -13.94 3.95
N SER A 640 -28.63 -12.98 3.54
CA SER A 640 -27.24 -13.26 3.13
C SER A 640 -26.39 -13.81 4.27
N ILE A 641 -26.74 -13.51 5.52
CA ILE A 641 -26.09 -14.08 6.70
C ILE A 641 -27.14 -14.77 7.60
N PRO A 642 -26.78 -15.85 8.32
CA PRO A 642 -27.72 -16.60 9.14
C PRO A 642 -28.34 -15.79 10.28
N ALA A 643 -29.60 -16.07 10.59
CA ALA A 643 -30.30 -15.48 11.74
C ALA A 643 -29.72 -15.91 13.10
N THR A 644 -28.73 -16.79 13.16
CA THR A 644 -28.02 -17.16 14.40
C THR A 644 -26.93 -16.16 14.80
N VAL A 645 -26.54 -15.25 13.89
CA VAL A 645 -25.56 -14.21 14.16
C VAL A 645 -26.12 -13.21 15.18
N THR A 646 -25.40 -13.02 16.28
CA THR A 646 -25.78 -12.11 17.37
C THR A 646 -24.79 -10.96 17.55
N ASN A 647 -23.56 -11.14 17.06
CA ASN A 647 -22.49 -10.16 17.09
C ASN A 647 -21.95 -9.99 15.66
N LEU A 648 -22.06 -8.77 15.13
CA LEU A 648 -21.62 -8.45 13.79
C LEU A 648 -20.60 -7.31 13.82
N ILE A 649 -19.46 -7.54 13.19
CA ILE A 649 -18.39 -6.56 13.02
C ILE A 649 -18.24 -6.27 11.53
N LEU A 650 -18.44 -5.00 11.15
CA LEU A 650 -18.25 -4.49 9.80
C LEU A 650 -17.08 -3.51 9.82
N GLU A 651 -16.05 -3.83 9.07
CA GLU A 651 -14.77 -3.11 9.04
C GLU A 651 -14.54 -2.38 7.72
N ASP A 652 -13.37 -1.74 7.63
CA ASP A 652 -12.90 -0.98 6.48
C ASP A 652 -13.18 -1.67 5.13
N GLY A 653 -13.62 -0.86 4.17
CA GLY A 653 -13.99 -1.31 2.83
C GLY A 653 -15.46 -1.69 2.67
N PHE A 654 -16.24 -1.82 3.76
CA PHE A 654 -17.67 -2.09 3.69
C PHE A 654 -18.47 -0.81 3.37
N ASN A 655 -18.93 -0.64 2.12
CA ASN A 655 -19.60 0.57 1.65
C ASN A 655 -20.95 0.30 0.97
N GLN A 656 -21.86 -0.38 1.67
CA GLN A 656 -23.12 -0.86 1.10
C GLN A 656 -24.28 -0.81 2.13
N PRO A 657 -25.56 -0.94 1.69
CA PRO A 657 -26.70 -0.89 2.60
C PRO A 657 -26.65 -1.97 3.69
N LEU A 658 -27.11 -1.63 4.89
CA LEU A 658 -27.12 -2.54 6.06
C LEU A 658 -28.41 -3.35 6.22
N SER A 659 -29.30 -3.36 5.22
CA SER A 659 -30.59 -4.07 5.30
C SER A 659 -30.48 -5.60 5.35
N PHE A 660 -29.29 -6.16 5.13
CA PHE A 660 -29.03 -7.60 5.23
C PHE A 660 -28.88 -8.08 6.68
N ILE A 661 -28.65 -7.17 7.65
CA ILE A 661 -28.39 -7.54 9.04
C ILE A 661 -29.65 -8.21 9.63
N PRO A 662 -29.56 -9.45 10.14
CA PRO A 662 -30.72 -10.16 10.65
C PRO A 662 -31.21 -9.55 11.97
N PRO A 663 -32.52 -9.64 12.28
CA PRO A 663 -33.13 -9.12 13.50
C PRO A 663 -32.84 -10.00 14.73
N THR A 664 -31.61 -10.47 14.84
CA THR A 664 -31.05 -11.24 15.95
C THR A 664 -29.72 -10.66 16.44
N VAL A 665 -29.11 -9.78 15.63
CA VAL A 665 -27.92 -9.02 16.03
C VAL A 665 -28.26 -8.10 17.19
N LYS A 666 -27.46 -8.21 18.26
CA LYS A 666 -27.54 -7.41 19.48
C LYS A 666 -26.35 -6.47 19.65
N TYR A 667 -25.19 -6.91 19.17
CA TYR A 667 -23.94 -6.16 19.15
C TYR A 667 -23.56 -5.87 17.70
N LEU A 668 -23.46 -4.59 17.36
CA LEU A 668 -23.07 -4.13 16.03
C LEU A 668 -21.87 -3.19 16.13
N TYR A 669 -20.80 -3.54 15.44
CA TYR A 669 -19.62 -2.70 15.32
C TYR A 669 -19.44 -2.24 13.89
N LEU A 670 -19.31 -0.93 13.72
CA LEU A 670 -19.14 -0.28 12.44
C LEU A 670 -17.85 0.55 12.48
N ASN A 671 -16.91 0.27 11.58
CA ASN A 671 -15.70 1.06 11.39
C ASN A 671 -15.54 1.47 9.92
N ASN A 672 -15.23 2.74 9.71
CA ASN A 672 -14.98 3.37 8.40
C ASN A 672 -16.09 3.14 7.36
N ILE A 673 -17.35 3.08 7.81
CA ILE A 673 -18.52 2.90 6.95
C ILE A 673 -18.88 4.24 6.30
N LYS A 674 -18.60 4.34 4.99
CA LYS A 674 -18.88 5.54 4.18
C LYS A 674 -20.31 5.58 3.63
N TYR A 675 -21.02 4.46 3.66
CA TYR A 675 -22.36 4.35 3.11
C TYR A 675 -23.34 5.18 3.95
N GLN A 676 -24.23 5.93 3.29
CA GLN A 676 -25.19 6.80 3.96
C GLN A 676 -26.28 5.96 4.65
N LEU A 677 -26.30 5.96 5.98
CA LEU A 677 -27.25 5.22 6.80
C LEU A 677 -28.55 6.01 7.00
N THR A 678 -29.65 5.28 7.16
CA THR A 678 -31.00 5.79 7.40
C THR A 678 -31.61 5.13 8.64
N SER A 679 -32.74 5.64 9.15
CA SER A 679 -33.41 5.14 10.37
C SER A 679 -33.76 3.65 10.38
N ASN A 680 -33.83 3.01 9.21
CA ASN A 680 -34.13 1.58 9.07
C ASN A 680 -32.90 0.73 8.74
N SER A 681 -31.69 1.32 8.73
CA SER A 681 -30.45 0.61 8.37
C SER A 681 -29.99 -0.36 9.46
N ILE A 682 -30.25 -0.06 10.73
CA ILE A 682 -29.85 -0.90 11.86
C ILE A 682 -31.10 -1.58 12.45
N PRO A 683 -31.10 -2.91 12.63
CA PRO A 683 -32.24 -3.61 13.23
C PRO A 683 -32.54 -3.13 14.66
N ALA A 684 -33.82 -3.08 15.02
CA ALA A 684 -34.27 -2.72 16.37
C ALA A 684 -33.84 -3.72 17.47
N THR A 685 -33.25 -4.86 17.11
CA THR A 685 -32.68 -5.80 18.08
C THR A 685 -31.30 -5.40 18.60
N VAL A 686 -30.63 -4.46 17.93
CA VAL A 686 -29.33 -3.95 18.36
C VAL A 686 -29.52 -3.15 19.64
N ILE A 687 -28.69 -3.45 20.65
CA ILE A 687 -28.69 -2.85 21.98
C ILE A 687 -27.34 -2.18 22.25
N ASP A 688 -26.27 -2.69 21.64
CA ASP A 688 -24.90 -2.23 21.78
C ASP A 688 -24.33 -1.87 20.40
N LEU A 689 -23.98 -0.60 20.21
CA LEU A 689 -23.57 -0.04 18.93
C LEU A 689 -22.23 0.68 19.06
N TYR A 690 -21.29 0.29 18.20
CA TYR A 690 -19.99 0.94 18.07
C TYR A 690 -19.91 1.68 16.73
N LEU A 691 -19.68 2.99 16.81
CA LEU A 691 -19.40 3.86 15.68
C LEU A 691 -17.96 4.36 15.81
N GLN A 692 -17.10 3.92 14.89
CA GLN A 692 -15.65 4.09 15.00
C GLN A 692 -15.11 5.10 13.97
N ASN A 693 -13.85 4.95 13.56
CA ASN A 693 -13.17 5.91 12.67
C ASN A 693 -13.95 6.11 11.36
N GLY A 694 -13.80 7.27 10.74
CA GLY A 694 -14.36 7.55 9.42
C GLY A 694 -15.86 7.89 9.40
N PHE A 695 -16.55 7.86 10.54
CA PHE A 695 -17.95 8.30 10.62
C PHE A 695 -18.06 9.83 10.52
N ASN A 696 -18.63 10.30 9.40
CA ASN A 696 -18.87 11.72 9.09
C ASN A 696 -20.31 12.01 8.63
N GLN A 697 -21.28 11.21 9.09
CA GLN A 697 -22.68 11.34 8.71
C GLN A 697 -23.58 11.56 9.92
N SER A 698 -24.78 12.11 9.66
CA SER A 698 -25.77 12.38 10.70
C SER A 698 -26.21 11.09 11.41
N PRO A 699 -26.21 11.04 12.75
CA PRO A 699 -26.57 9.86 13.54
C PRO A 699 -28.07 9.58 13.64
N ASN A 700 -28.92 10.23 12.84
CA ASN A 700 -30.38 10.00 12.82
C ASN A 700 -30.78 8.55 12.45
N PHE A 701 -29.82 7.74 12.00
CA PHE A 701 -30.02 6.31 11.75
C PHE A 701 -30.00 5.44 13.02
N ILE A 702 -29.49 5.95 14.15
CA ILE A 702 -29.36 5.18 15.38
C ILE A 702 -30.77 4.84 15.91
N PRO A 703 -31.13 3.56 16.07
CA PRO A 703 -32.46 3.18 16.50
C PRO A 703 -32.68 3.49 17.98
N HIS A 704 -33.94 3.72 18.37
CA HIS A 704 -34.33 3.97 19.76
C HIS A 704 -34.20 2.74 20.68
N THR A 705 -33.54 1.67 20.24
CA THR A 705 -33.29 0.45 21.03
C THR A 705 -31.89 0.41 21.63
N ILE A 706 -30.97 1.26 21.17
CA ILE A 706 -29.59 1.33 21.65
C ILE A 706 -29.56 1.77 23.11
N LYS A 707 -28.85 0.99 23.96
CA LYS A 707 -28.61 1.30 25.37
C LYS A 707 -27.15 1.65 25.64
N TYR A 708 -26.24 1.00 24.90
CA TYR A 708 -24.79 1.19 24.96
C TYR A 708 -24.33 1.76 23.62
N LEU A 709 -23.75 2.95 23.66
CA LEU A 709 -23.25 3.64 22.47
C LEU A 709 -21.78 3.96 22.64
N HIS A 710 -20.97 3.51 21.70
CA HIS A 710 -19.53 3.75 21.66
C HIS A 710 -19.19 4.64 20.47
N LEU A 711 -18.55 5.77 20.74
CA LEU A 711 -18.18 6.78 19.75
C LEU A 711 -16.67 6.99 19.78
N GLN A 712 -15.99 6.69 18.68
CA GLN A 712 -14.56 6.91 18.51
C GLN A 712 -14.30 7.77 17.28
N ASN A 713 -13.49 8.83 17.43
CA ASN A 713 -13.03 9.67 16.32
C ASN A 713 -14.15 10.13 15.34
N ILE A 714 -15.33 10.43 15.87
CA ILE A 714 -16.48 10.90 15.10
C ILE A 714 -16.20 12.31 14.58
N LYS A 715 -16.31 12.50 13.26
CA LYS A 715 -16.05 13.80 12.61
C LYS A 715 -17.31 14.64 12.43
N TYR A 716 -18.48 13.99 12.38
CA TYR A 716 -19.75 14.68 12.29
C TYR A 716 -20.06 15.43 13.59
N GLN A 717 -20.50 16.69 13.49
CA GLN A 717 -20.82 17.52 14.65
C GLN A 717 -22.12 17.05 15.33
N LEU A 718 -22.01 16.56 16.58
CA LEU A 718 -23.16 16.08 17.35
C LEU A 718 -23.94 17.24 17.99
N THR A 719 -25.27 17.09 18.03
CA THR A 719 -26.25 18.04 18.60
C THR A 719 -27.16 17.32 19.61
N PRO A 720 -27.93 18.03 20.47
CA PRO A 720 -28.77 17.40 21.51
C PRO A 720 -29.73 16.30 21.06
N ASP A 721 -30.18 16.34 19.79
CA ASP A 721 -31.10 15.34 19.22
C ASP A 721 -30.39 14.23 18.42
N SER A 722 -29.05 14.25 18.39
CA SER A 722 -28.24 13.35 17.57
C SER A 722 -28.25 11.90 18.07
N ILE A 723 -28.39 11.67 19.37
CA ILE A 723 -28.39 10.31 19.92
C ILE A 723 -29.71 10.04 20.66
N PRO A 724 -30.30 8.84 20.51
CA PRO A 724 -31.62 8.55 21.09
C PRO A 724 -31.62 8.66 22.61
N ALA A 725 -32.74 9.12 23.17
CA ALA A 725 -32.95 9.20 24.61
C ALA A 725 -32.97 7.82 25.32
N THR A 726 -32.87 6.71 24.59
CA THR A 726 -32.76 5.38 25.20
C THR A 726 -31.34 4.98 25.59
N VAL A 727 -30.33 5.74 25.15
CA VAL A 727 -28.93 5.53 25.53
C VAL A 727 -28.74 5.81 27.03
N THR A 728 -28.21 4.82 27.76
CA THR A 728 -27.96 4.94 29.21
C THR A 728 -26.48 4.87 29.56
N HIS A 729 -25.69 4.25 28.69
CA HIS A 729 -24.24 4.11 28.79
C HIS A 729 -23.61 4.69 27.52
N LEU A 730 -22.81 5.74 27.69
CA LEU A 730 -22.13 6.41 26.60
C LEU A 730 -20.63 6.32 26.78
N TYR A 731 -19.94 5.81 25.77
CA TYR A 731 -18.49 5.68 25.73
C TYR A 731 -17.93 6.62 24.68
N LEU A 732 -17.16 7.60 25.13
CA LEU A 732 -16.41 8.51 24.29
C LEU A 732 -14.94 8.07 24.31
N GLN A 733 -14.48 7.60 23.16
CA GLN A 733 -13.20 6.90 22.99
C GLN A 733 -12.15 7.81 22.34
N ASP A 734 -10.99 7.24 22.03
CA ASP A 734 -9.84 7.95 21.48
C ASP A 734 -10.20 8.80 20.25
N GLY A 735 -9.63 10.01 20.17
CA GLY A 735 -9.86 10.94 19.05
C GLY A 735 -11.22 11.63 19.06
N PHE A 736 -12.07 11.42 20.07
CA PHE A 736 -13.27 12.23 20.26
C PHE A 736 -12.89 13.65 20.73
N ASP A 737 -13.25 14.66 19.94
CA ASP A 737 -12.85 16.05 20.14
C ASP A 737 -13.99 17.03 19.81
N GLN A 738 -15.10 16.94 20.55
CA GLN A 738 -16.28 17.78 20.38
C GLN A 738 -16.92 18.17 21.72
N PRO A 739 -17.71 19.26 21.79
CA PRO A 739 -18.51 19.59 22.95
C PRO A 739 -19.46 18.46 23.36
N LEU A 740 -19.66 18.27 24.67
CA LEU A 740 -20.48 17.19 25.22
C LEU A 740 -21.96 17.56 25.44
N ASN A 741 -22.42 18.66 24.86
CA ASN A 741 -23.81 19.15 25.00
C ASN A 741 -24.84 18.29 24.23
N PHE A 742 -24.40 17.34 23.41
CA PHE A 742 -25.26 16.39 22.71
C PHE A 742 -25.74 15.23 23.59
N ILE A 743 -25.13 15.04 24.77
CA ILE A 743 -25.43 13.89 25.63
C ILE A 743 -26.87 14.02 26.17
N PRO A 744 -27.76 13.05 25.92
CA PRO A 744 -29.16 13.15 26.29
C PRO A 744 -29.32 12.98 27.80
N PRO A 745 -30.39 13.55 28.38
CA PRO A 745 -30.66 13.54 29.83
C PRO A 745 -31.09 12.16 30.36
N THR A 746 -30.70 11.08 29.69
CA THR A 746 -30.95 9.69 30.07
C THR A 746 -29.67 8.91 30.31
N VAL A 747 -28.52 9.46 29.89
CA VAL A 747 -27.20 8.88 30.18
C VAL A 747 -26.93 8.97 31.67
N LYS A 748 -26.67 7.80 32.28
CA LYS A 748 -26.33 7.62 33.69
C LYS A 748 -24.86 7.25 33.91
N TYR A 749 -24.29 6.54 32.94
CA TYR A 749 -22.92 6.05 32.94
C TYR A 749 -22.18 6.68 31.76
N LEU A 750 -21.18 7.49 32.06
CA LEU A 750 -20.36 8.16 31.06
C LEU A 750 -18.91 7.70 31.18
N TYR A 751 -18.34 7.26 30.06
CA TYR A 751 -16.97 6.79 29.98
C TYR A 751 -16.18 7.73 29.06
N LEU A 752 -15.10 8.30 29.58
CA LEU A 752 -14.25 9.25 28.89
C LEU A 752 -12.83 8.70 28.78
N LYS A 753 -12.39 8.35 27.56
CA LYS A 753 -11.04 7.88 27.28
C LYS A 753 -10.30 8.90 26.43
N ASN A 754 -9.16 9.40 26.92
CA ASN A 754 -8.24 10.27 26.17
C ASN A 754 -8.93 11.43 25.42
N ILE A 755 -9.93 12.04 26.05
CA ILE A 755 -10.71 13.14 25.48
C ILE A 755 -9.83 14.38 25.33
N LYS A 756 -9.79 14.93 24.12
CA LYS A 756 -8.99 16.12 23.79
C LYS A 756 -9.75 17.43 23.97
N TYR A 757 -11.07 17.38 23.79
CA TYR A 757 -11.94 18.53 24.00
C TYR A 757 -11.88 19.00 25.46
N GLN A 758 -11.67 20.30 25.67
CA GLN A 758 -11.55 20.89 27.00
C GLN A 758 -12.89 20.85 27.75
N LEU A 759 -12.94 20.12 28.85
CA LEU A 759 -14.11 20.01 29.70
C LEU A 759 -14.19 21.19 30.67
N SER A 760 -15.40 21.69 30.87
CA SER A 760 -15.74 22.80 31.77
C SER A 760 -16.97 22.47 32.63
N PRO A 761 -17.24 23.21 33.71
CA PRO A 761 -18.47 23.02 34.49
C PRO A 761 -19.71 23.01 33.58
N ASN A 762 -20.62 22.06 33.83
CA ASN A 762 -21.82 21.79 33.02
C ASN A 762 -21.58 21.09 31.67
N SER A 763 -20.36 20.64 31.36
CA SER A 763 -20.09 19.88 30.13
C SER A 763 -20.82 18.54 30.09
N ILE A 764 -21.07 17.92 31.25
CA ILE A 764 -21.77 16.64 31.33
C ILE A 764 -23.17 16.84 31.95
N PRO A 765 -24.21 16.12 31.46
CA PRO A 765 -25.57 16.29 31.97
C PRO A 765 -25.71 15.95 33.45
N ALA A 766 -26.64 16.64 34.13
CA ALA A 766 -26.98 16.39 35.53
C ALA A 766 -27.54 14.98 35.81
N THR A 767 -27.83 14.19 34.77
CA THR A 767 -28.31 12.82 34.90
C THR A 767 -27.19 11.80 35.07
N VAL A 768 -25.94 12.19 34.79
CA VAL A 768 -24.77 11.32 34.97
C VAL A 768 -24.53 11.12 36.46
N THR A 769 -24.48 9.85 36.87
CA THR A 769 -24.28 9.43 38.28
C THR A 769 -22.98 8.65 38.47
N HIS A 770 -22.50 8.00 37.40
CA HIS A 770 -21.27 7.23 37.36
C HIS A 770 -20.40 7.76 36.22
N LEU A 771 -19.21 8.23 36.57
CA LEU A 771 -18.23 8.79 35.64
C LEU A 771 -16.96 7.94 35.66
N PHE A 772 -16.55 7.46 34.49
CA PHE A 772 -15.34 6.68 34.30
C PHE A 772 -14.34 7.49 33.50
N LEU A 773 -13.21 7.82 34.14
CA LEU A 773 -12.07 8.46 33.48
C LEU A 773 -11.06 7.37 33.19
N LEU A 774 -10.91 7.08 31.90
CA LEU A 774 -10.17 5.94 31.38
C LEU A 774 -8.75 6.34 30.97
N ASP A 775 -8.01 5.35 30.46
CA ASP A 775 -6.63 5.50 30.03
C ASP A 775 -6.42 6.72 29.13
N GLY A 776 -5.36 7.48 29.42
CA GLY A 776 -5.00 8.68 28.66
C GLY A 776 -5.80 9.95 28.99
N PHE A 777 -6.78 9.91 29.90
CA PHE A 777 -7.48 11.12 30.34
C PHE A 777 -6.54 12.09 31.06
N ASP A 778 -6.45 13.34 30.60
CA ASP A 778 -5.42 14.31 31.02
C ASP A 778 -5.95 15.73 31.24
N GLN A 779 -7.06 15.85 31.99
CA GLN A 779 -7.69 17.15 32.26
C GLN A 779 -8.04 17.32 33.76
N PRO A 780 -8.12 18.57 34.26
CA PRO A 780 -8.66 18.87 35.59
C PRO A 780 -10.07 18.28 35.80
N LEU A 781 -10.41 17.98 37.05
CA LEU A 781 -11.67 17.30 37.40
C LEU A 781 -12.76 18.25 37.92
N ASP A 782 -12.60 19.56 37.70
CA ASP A 782 -13.53 20.61 38.13
C ASP A 782 -14.83 20.66 37.30
N PHE A 783 -14.87 19.99 36.14
CA PHE A 783 -16.07 19.82 35.33
C PHE A 783 -17.11 18.85 35.93
N ILE A 784 -16.72 18.03 36.90
CA ILE A 784 -17.57 16.96 37.44
C ILE A 784 -18.71 17.57 38.28
N PRO A 785 -19.99 17.38 37.90
CA PRO A 785 -21.11 18.01 38.58
C PRO A 785 -21.47 17.31 39.89
N PRO A 786 -22.20 17.98 40.80
CA PRO A 786 -22.68 17.42 42.08
C PRO A 786 -23.49 16.13 41.98
N THR A 787 -24.04 15.84 40.79
CA THR A 787 -24.88 14.67 40.54
C THR A 787 -24.09 13.37 40.39
N VAL A 788 -22.79 13.46 40.07
CA VAL A 788 -21.90 12.32 40.02
C VAL A 788 -21.65 11.82 41.44
N LYS A 789 -22.01 10.57 41.70
CA LYS A 789 -21.84 9.92 43.02
C LYS A 789 -20.66 8.94 43.03
N TRP A 790 -20.35 8.38 41.86
CA TRP A 790 -19.28 7.42 41.65
C TRP A 790 -18.30 7.95 40.62
N LEU A 791 -17.03 8.07 41.02
CA LEU A 791 -15.93 8.38 40.14
C LEU A 791 -14.98 7.18 40.06
N TYR A 792 -14.67 6.75 38.84
CA TYR A 792 -13.73 5.67 38.56
C TYR A 792 -12.53 6.23 37.81
N LEU A 793 -11.32 5.96 38.31
CA LEU A 793 -10.06 6.48 37.76
C LEU A 793 -9.17 5.33 37.31
N TYR A 794 -9.01 5.17 36.00
CA TYR A 794 -8.23 4.09 35.37
C TYR A 794 -7.10 4.69 34.52
N LYS A 795 -5.84 4.55 34.97
CA LYS A 795 -4.65 5.01 34.22
C LYS A 795 -4.75 6.44 33.67
N ILE A 796 -5.31 7.36 34.47
CA ILE A 796 -5.37 8.77 34.08
C ILE A 796 -3.95 9.36 34.02
N LYS A 797 -3.73 10.26 33.06
CA LYS A 797 -2.49 11.04 32.92
C LYS A 797 -2.50 12.30 33.79
N TYR A 798 -3.67 12.86 34.03
CA TYR A 798 -3.82 14.07 34.83
C TYR A 798 -3.30 13.85 36.26
N GLN A 799 -2.26 14.60 36.65
CA GLN A 799 -1.66 14.49 37.96
C GLN A 799 -2.60 15.01 39.05
N LEU A 800 -3.03 14.13 39.94
CA LEU A 800 -3.84 14.53 41.09
C LEU A 800 -2.97 15.22 42.14
N ILE A 801 -3.49 16.32 42.66
CA ILE A 801 -2.97 17.06 43.81
C ILE A 801 -4.10 17.23 44.85
N PRO A 802 -3.79 17.62 46.11
CA PRO A 802 -4.82 17.90 47.09
C PRO A 802 -5.85 18.92 46.56
N GLY A 803 -7.13 18.56 46.64
CA GLY A 803 -8.24 19.35 46.09
C GLY A 803 -8.59 19.08 44.62
N SER A 804 -7.85 18.22 43.90
CA SER A 804 -8.20 17.84 42.52
C SER A 804 -9.52 17.06 42.44
N ILE A 805 -9.79 16.17 43.39
CA ILE A 805 -11.02 15.36 43.39
C ILE A 805 -12.16 16.16 44.05
N PRO A 806 -13.34 16.27 43.42
CA PRO A 806 -14.47 16.98 44.01
C PRO A 806 -14.94 16.38 45.34
N ASN A 807 -15.27 17.24 46.30
CA ASN A 807 -15.62 16.83 47.66
C ASN A 807 -17.10 16.37 47.82
N HIS A 808 -17.93 16.47 46.79
CA HIS A 808 -19.32 16.01 46.84
C HIS A 808 -19.51 14.52 46.51
N LEU A 809 -18.45 13.84 46.05
CA LEU A 809 -18.50 12.42 45.66
C LEU A 809 -18.79 11.52 46.87
N THR A 810 -19.59 10.46 46.66
CA THR A 810 -19.88 9.48 47.71
C THR A 810 -18.91 8.30 47.67
N ASN A 811 -18.55 7.87 46.46
CA ASN A 811 -17.75 6.69 46.19
C ASN A 811 -16.65 7.02 45.17
N LEU A 812 -15.44 6.53 45.45
CA LEU A 812 -14.28 6.72 44.59
C LEU A 812 -13.60 5.36 44.36
N MET A 813 -13.24 5.08 43.12
CA MET A 813 -12.57 3.84 42.76
C MET A 813 -11.30 4.07 41.94
N PHE A 814 -10.21 3.44 42.39
CA PHE A 814 -8.93 3.38 41.68
C PHE A 814 -8.70 1.94 41.23
N ASN A 815 -8.48 1.71 39.94
CA ASN A 815 -8.32 0.34 39.41
C ASN A 815 -7.54 0.33 38.08
N HIS A 816 -7.34 -0.87 37.53
CA HIS A 816 -6.81 -1.14 36.19
C HIS A 816 -5.45 -0.50 35.94
N GLY A 817 -4.54 -0.56 36.91
CA GLY A 817 -3.17 -0.07 36.80
C GLY A 817 -3.05 1.44 37.04
N TYR A 818 -3.94 2.03 37.83
CA TYR A 818 -3.79 3.42 38.29
C TYR A 818 -2.41 3.62 38.95
N SER A 819 -1.65 4.58 38.45
CA SER A 819 -0.20 4.62 38.65
C SER A 819 0.33 5.83 39.42
N GLN A 820 -0.54 6.66 40.00
CA GLN A 820 -0.09 7.82 40.78
C GLN A 820 0.01 7.47 42.27
N ARG A 821 0.94 8.12 42.97
CA ARG A 821 1.10 7.94 44.43
C ARG A 821 -0.01 8.67 45.18
N PHE A 822 -0.48 8.06 46.26
CA PHE A 822 -1.46 8.67 47.14
C PHE A 822 -0.77 9.57 48.18
N THR A 823 -0.93 10.88 48.06
CA THR A 823 -0.47 11.84 49.08
C THR A 823 -1.66 12.35 49.89
N LYS A 824 -1.38 12.81 51.12
CA LYS A 824 -2.39 13.32 52.03
C LYS A 824 -3.21 14.43 51.39
N GLY A 825 -4.54 14.28 51.41
CA GLY A 825 -5.50 15.25 50.86
C GLY A 825 -5.86 15.08 49.38
N ILE A 826 -5.25 14.13 48.65
CA ILE A 826 -5.72 13.76 47.29
C ILE A 826 -7.14 13.21 47.33
N ILE A 827 -7.43 12.33 48.31
CA ILE A 827 -8.77 11.82 48.57
C ILE A 827 -9.43 12.78 49.58
N PRO A 828 -10.53 13.47 49.21
CA PRO A 828 -11.23 14.37 50.12
C PRO A 828 -11.82 13.65 51.33
N ASP A 829 -11.80 14.31 52.49
CA ASP A 829 -12.33 13.77 53.77
C ASP A 829 -13.83 13.47 53.74
N SER A 830 -14.56 14.12 52.83
CA SER A 830 -15.99 13.95 52.63
C SER A 830 -16.36 12.64 51.94
N ILE A 831 -15.43 11.99 51.23
CA ILE A 831 -15.70 10.74 50.53
C ILE A 831 -15.82 9.61 51.53
N THR A 832 -16.93 8.89 51.54
CA THR A 832 -17.22 7.86 52.56
C THR A 832 -16.74 6.46 52.20
N SER A 833 -16.71 6.12 50.91
CA SER A 833 -16.35 4.79 50.43
C SER A 833 -15.26 4.87 49.36
N ILE A 834 -14.16 4.16 49.59
CA ILE A 834 -13.00 4.10 48.70
C ILE A 834 -12.81 2.64 48.28
N HIS A 835 -12.73 2.40 46.98
CA HIS A 835 -12.53 1.09 46.40
C HIS A 835 -11.15 1.03 45.72
N MET A 836 -10.29 0.15 46.22
CA MET A 836 -8.96 -0.09 45.69
C MET A 836 -8.93 -1.42 44.92
N GLY A 837 -8.66 -1.33 43.63
CA GLY A 837 -8.44 -2.47 42.76
C GLY A 837 -6.97 -2.72 42.48
N ASP A 838 -6.65 -2.90 41.20
CA ASP A 838 -5.30 -2.99 40.67
C ASP A 838 -4.68 -1.58 40.55
N VAL A 839 -3.81 -1.23 41.49
CA VAL A 839 -3.09 0.05 41.56
C VAL A 839 -1.59 -0.23 41.62
N VAL A 840 -0.75 0.63 41.04
CA VAL A 840 0.71 0.44 41.01
C VAL A 840 1.33 0.74 42.37
N TYR A 841 0.86 1.79 43.03
CA TYR A 841 1.31 2.18 44.36
C TYR A 841 0.19 1.88 45.37
N PRO A 842 0.47 1.19 46.48
CA PRO A 842 -0.53 0.99 47.52
C PRO A 842 -0.89 2.33 48.19
N LEU A 843 -2.06 2.37 48.80
CA LEU A 843 -2.43 3.44 49.73
C LEU A 843 -1.49 3.40 50.94
N GLU A 844 -0.94 4.52 51.39
CA GLU A 844 -0.12 4.58 52.60
C GLU A 844 -0.96 5.02 53.82
N HIS A 845 -0.52 4.70 55.03
CA HIS A 845 -1.29 4.94 56.26
C HIS A 845 -1.55 6.44 56.52
N ASP A 846 -0.64 7.31 56.10
CA ASP A 846 -0.71 8.77 56.23
C ASP A 846 -1.35 9.47 55.03
N SER A 847 -1.66 8.74 53.95
CA SER A 847 -2.38 9.27 52.79
C SER A 847 -3.84 9.62 53.10
N ILE A 848 -4.41 9.03 54.15
CA ILE A 848 -5.81 9.19 54.54
C ILE A 848 -5.92 10.21 55.67
N SER A 849 -6.74 11.24 55.45
CA SER A 849 -6.94 12.32 56.42
C SER A 849 -8.13 12.05 57.36
N ASN A 850 -9.13 11.27 56.95
CA ASN A 850 -10.32 10.95 57.75
C ASN A 850 -10.38 9.44 58.11
N PRO A 851 -10.23 9.05 59.39
CA PRO A 851 -10.28 7.65 59.82
C PRO A 851 -11.67 7.00 59.69
N GLY A 852 -12.73 7.79 59.44
CA GLY A 852 -14.09 7.28 59.21
C GLY A 852 -14.33 6.76 57.78
N GLN A 853 -13.38 6.91 56.86
CA GLN A 853 -13.52 6.46 55.48
C GLN A 853 -13.44 4.93 55.39
N LYS A 854 -14.39 4.32 54.69
CA LYS A 854 -14.39 2.86 54.47
C LYS A 854 -13.58 2.53 53.22
N ILE A 855 -12.52 1.76 53.39
CA ILE A 855 -11.66 1.31 52.30
C ILE A 855 -11.95 -0.17 52.04
N SER A 856 -12.23 -0.52 50.79
CA SER A 856 -12.41 -1.90 50.37
C SER A 856 -11.44 -2.24 49.26
N TYR A 857 -10.78 -3.39 49.40
CA TYR A 857 -9.82 -3.91 48.42
C TYR A 857 -10.48 -5.04 47.63
N LEU A 858 -10.42 -4.99 46.31
CA LEU A 858 -10.97 -6.02 45.43
C LEU A 858 -10.08 -7.28 45.46
N THR A 859 -10.70 -8.47 45.33
CA THR A 859 -10.10 -9.80 45.54
C THR A 859 -8.92 -10.18 44.63
N LYS A 860 -8.50 -9.30 43.70
CA LYS A 860 -7.33 -9.46 42.83
C LYS A 860 -6.22 -8.40 43.08
N SER A 861 -6.32 -7.56 44.10
CA SER A 861 -5.27 -6.59 44.42
C SER A 861 -4.07 -7.28 45.12
N ASN A 862 -2.87 -7.19 44.55
CA ASN A 862 -1.65 -7.79 45.10
C ASN A 862 -1.10 -7.06 46.35
N HIS A 863 -1.79 -6.03 46.85
CA HIS A 863 -1.33 -5.21 47.97
C HIS A 863 -2.04 -5.59 49.29
N LEU A 864 -1.25 -5.65 50.37
CA LEU A 864 -1.74 -5.96 51.72
C LEU A 864 -2.80 -4.95 52.18
N LYS A 865 -3.89 -5.46 52.77
CA LYS A 865 -4.94 -4.64 53.40
C LYS A 865 -4.32 -3.84 54.55
N ILE A 866 -4.44 -2.52 54.51
CA ILE A 866 -4.22 -1.70 55.71
C ILE A 866 -5.40 -1.96 56.64
N LYS A 867 -5.10 -2.41 57.88
CA LYS A 867 -6.09 -2.67 58.92
C LYS A 867 -6.40 -1.42 59.70
#